data_AF-A0A7S0HZH1-F1
#
_entry.id   AF-A0A7S0HZH1-F1
#
_cell.length_a   1.000
_cell.length_b   1.000
_cell.length_c   1.000
_cell.angle_alpha   90.00
_cell.angle_beta   90.00
_cell.angle_gamma   90.00
#
_symmetry.space_group_name_H-M   'P 1'
#
loop_
_entity.id
_entity.type
_entity.pdbx_description
1 polymer ?
#
loop_
_entity_poly.entity_id
_entity_poly.type
_entity_poly.pdbx_seq_one_letter_code
_entity_poly.pdbx_strand_id
1 'polypeptide(L)'
;VGRSPAKLKINRWVCQQYAQLFELQRCSEWVFVLEAETCSTIESLLEHKCDTGRVVVANPNDSVRSAIHSEFPDVNLFPMTSHDFFSAMRESGNSCRSALSQRGWNGCFGMIWLDYCGTFSSIAGRKRQKDIQNIFESGLLCNGSYAGILMLTLSLRGSPQIYEHDVVDSVVAFVTQVAERNAIKVTQNGTCCYKVSCRMYTLSFYARKKEDNDRRTAVEERDSNQRLYLRPENDSQISFFPGTWELLATRDKPLPAGIAMHCTSKLVFKLLMTALQGPMHCCIQESKLFYVSMELCQEDSFKTLLLLVGDPLDQNLAERLISSLSLQVRDRVCLRGEDFREIVCRAADQPEEFADLHKNPFDFVWLGYESYKSFSARDLQHCYTWKDINDLFNHGILSCFHGHECLVGICVNHASNGECWQGSCIDWIVLGFQQVANKYGCEATTLAVVQYCVECPRACCMFLVGKRKDVVGNFSCWQGEKAKVGRVEEESRQEGNIRCNHSCLDDYQSLEHFVDSIRETQVSNWKIQLGWDLDREKVPVKSSFKYKKISLSIARLVSDISHQRHGSNLSVLLHEPGFSFILSSLLSLPAKETDVASLEVNCVTSDNLQAQQAKKLSRHVYVRTDHDDSLEFLESMLLHDVLILCEESGFAWWSKLWETLVLAWIEGKSKTSGLYGLVLLAEASCKQASTDLEQRLLRKATDVDLDMQRGPSEFFCHESCNFYFASYTMIAA
;
A
#
# COMPACT_ATOMS: atom_id res chain seq x y z
N VAL A 1 11.05 27.87 5.94
CA VAL A 1 11.88 26.91 5.16
C VAL A 1 13.00 27.64 4.40
N GLY A 2 12.72 28.71 3.66
CA GLY A 2 13.72 29.38 2.81
C GLY A 2 14.92 30.08 3.48
N ARG A 3 14.89 30.26 4.81
CA ARG A 3 16.02 30.78 5.61
C ARG A 3 16.79 29.71 6.40
N SER A 4 16.51 28.42 6.19
CA SER A 4 17.28 27.40 6.91
C SER A 4 18.74 27.44 6.43
N PRO A 5 19.73 27.33 7.35
CA PRO A 5 21.14 27.29 6.95
C PRO A 5 21.43 26.19 5.93
N ALA A 6 20.74 25.04 6.06
CA ALA A 6 20.82 23.96 5.08
C ALA A 6 20.35 24.40 3.69
N LYS A 7 19.18 25.05 3.56
CA LYS A 7 18.67 25.50 2.26
C LYS A 7 19.60 26.51 1.59
N LEU A 8 20.18 27.45 2.35
CA LEU A 8 21.15 28.41 1.79
C LEU A 8 22.41 27.70 1.25
N LYS A 9 22.93 26.70 1.96
CA LYS A 9 24.06 25.88 1.48
C LYS A 9 23.71 25.10 0.21
N ILE A 10 22.48 24.57 0.12
CA ILE A 10 21.99 23.90 -1.10
C ILE A 10 21.85 24.88 -2.26
N ASN A 11 21.26 26.06 -2.04
CA ASN A 11 21.14 27.08 -3.08
C ASN A 11 22.51 27.46 -3.65
N ARG A 12 23.50 27.71 -2.78
CA ARG A 12 24.88 27.99 -3.21
C ARG A 12 25.48 26.84 -4.00
N TRP A 13 25.35 25.60 -3.52
CA TRP A 13 25.85 24.43 -4.22
C TRP A 13 25.22 24.28 -5.61
N VAL A 14 23.90 24.44 -5.73
CA VAL A 14 23.18 24.41 -7.01
C VAL A 14 23.68 25.51 -7.96
N CYS A 15 23.82 26.74 -7.47
CA CYS A 15 24.30 27.86 -8.28
C CYS A 15 25.76 27.68 -8.73
N GLN A 16 26.60 27.07 -7.90
CA GLN A 16 27.98 26.72 -8.26
C GLN A 16 28.02 25.68 -9.39
N GLN A 17 27.16 24.66 -9.34
CA GLN A 17 27.06 23.68 -10.44
C GLN A 17 26.66 24.36 -11.75
N TYR A 18 25.72 25.30 -11.71
CA TYR A 18 25.31 26.08 -12.88
C TYR A 18 26.43 26.99 -13.40
N ALA A 19 27.07 27.76 -12.52
CA ALA A 19 28.15 28.68 -12.88
C ALA A 19 29.30 27.96 -13.59
N GLN A 20 29.67 26.77 -13.12
CA GLN A 20 30.74 25.96 -13.73
C GLN A 20 30.42 25.54 -15.17
N LEU A 21 29.17 25.20 -15.48
CA LEU A 21 28.79 24.92 -16.87
C LEU A 21 28.68 26.17 -17.72
N PHE A 22 28.25 27.28 -17.11
CA PHE A 22 28.15 28.55 -17.79
C PHE A 22 29.53 29.07 -18.23
N GLU A 23 30.55 28.94 -17.38
CA GLU A 23 31.94 29.27 -17.71
C GLU A 23 32.49 28.47 -18.89
N LEU A 24 31.99 27.25 -19.10
CA LEU A 24 32.36 26.42 -20.26
C LEU A 24 31.66 26.85 -21.56
N GLN A 25 30.81 27.89 -21.53
CA GLN A 25 30.00 28.39 -22.66
C GLN A 25 29.14 27.32 -23.35
N ARG A 26 28.73 26.30 -22.58
CA ARG A 26 27.99 25.14 -23.12
C ARG A 26 26.50 25.16 -22.80
N CYS A 27 25.98 26.18 -22.13
CA CYS A 27 24.57 26.23 -21.72
C CYS A 27 23.90 27.58 -22.04
N SER A 28 22.56 27.57 -22.07
CA SER A 28 21.75 28.78 -22.20
C SER A 28 21.83 29.59 -20.90
N GLU A 29 21.81 30.92 -20.99
CA GLU A 29 21.77 31.81 -19.80
C GLU A 29 20.42 31.79 -19.08
N TRP A 30 19.40 31.19 -19.69
CA TRP A 30 18.06 31.15 -19.14
C TRP A 30 17.93 30.09 -18.05
N VAL A 31 17.34 30.48 -16.93
CA VAL A 31 17.19 29.63 -15.75
C VAL A 31 15.72 29.55 -15.37
N PHE A 32 15.23 28.35 -15.16
CA PHE A 32 13.92 28.10 -14.56
C PHE A 32 14.09 27.63 -13.11
N VAL A 33 13.40 28.27 -12.17
CA VAL A 33 13.36 27.86 -10.76
C VAL A 33 11.94 27.88 -10.20
N LEU A 34 11.75 27.13 -9.12
CA LEU A 34 10.62 27.29 -8.22
C LEU A 34 11.10 28.05 -6.99
N GLU A 35 10.38 29.11 -6.59
CA GLU A 35 10.83 30.02 -5.54
C GLU A 35 9.78 30.16 -4.42
N ALA A 36 10.26 30.42 -3.20
CA ALA A 36 9.45 30.72 -2.03
C ALA A 36 9.52 32.20 -1.64
N GLU A 37 8.77 32.62 -0.61
CA GLU A 37 8.67 34.03 -0.18
C GLU A 37 9.99 34.71 0.19
N THR A 38 11.08 33.95 0.35
CA THR A 38 12.38 34.48 0.78
C THR A 38 13.32 34.87 -0.35
N CYS A 39 12.95 34.65 -1.63
CA CYS A 39 13.76 34.98 -2.82
C CYS A 39 15.21 34.46 -2.83
N SER A 40 15.57 33.56 -1.91
CA SER A 40 16.96 33.20 -1.62
C SER A 40 17.60 32.35 -2.71
N THR A 41 16.80 31.77 -3.62
CA THR A 41 17.30 31.06 -4.79
C THR A 41 17.70 32.07 -5.86
N ILE A 42 16.86 33.08 -6.12
CA ILE A 42 17.15 34.17 -7.03
C ILE A 42 18.41 34.91 -6.58
N GLU A 43 18.49 35.34 -5.31
CA GLU A 43 19.69 35.99 -4.76
C GLU A 43 20.97 35.20 -5.03
N SER A 44 20.94 33.88 -4.75
CA SER A 44 22.09 33.00 -4.96
C SER A 44 22.49 32.89 -6.45
N LEU A 45 21.53 32.94 -7.37
CA LEU A 45 21.79 32.93 -8.81
C LEU A 45 22.45 34.23 -9.27
N LEU A 46 22.02 35.36 -8.74
CA LEU A 46 22.58 36.68 -9.06
C LEU A 46 24.01 36.84 -8.55
N GLU A 47 24.32 36.29 -7.38
CA GLU A 47 25.71 36.21 -6.86
C GLU A 47 26.65 35.47 -7.84
N HIS A 48 26.10 34.57 -8.66
CA HIS A 48 26.83 33.79 -9.66
C HIS A 48 26.67 34.32 -11.09
N LYS A 49 26.41 35.63 -11.24
CA LYS A 49 26.34 36.37 -12.52
C LYS A 49 25.22 35.93 -13.46
N CYS A 50 24.13 35.36 -12.95
CA CYS A 50 22.91 35.18 -13.75
C CYS A 50 22.23 36.54 -13.99
N ASP A 51 21.78 36.80 -15.22
CA ASP A 51 21.01 37.98 -15.57
C ASP A 51 19.57 37.85 -15.05
N THR A 52 19.10 38.84 -14.27
CA THR A 52 17.74 38.87 -13.69
C THR A 52 16.67 38.71 -14.77
N GLY A 53 16.88 39.29 -15.96
CA GLY A 53 15.95 39.22 -17.10
C GLY A 53 15.80 37.82 -17.69
N ARG A 54 16.67 36.88 -17.32
CA ARG A 54 16.71 35.50 -17.84
C ARG A 54 16.30 34.45 -16.80
N VAL A 55 15.88 34.88 -15.62
CA VAL A 55 15.30 34.01 -14.60
C VAL A 55 13.79 33.90 -14.83
N VAL A 56 13.28 32.67 -14.80
CA VAL A 56 11.86 32.33 -14.94
C VAL A 56 11.39 31.63 -13.67
N VAL A 57 10.31 32.12 -13.09
CA VAL A 57 9.66 31.54 -11.90
C VAL A 57 8.20 31.24 -12.23
N ALA A 58 7.83 29.96 -12.09
CA ALA A 58 6.43 29.53 -12.09
C ALA A 58 5.92 29.34 -10.66
N ASN A 59 4.61 29.44 -10.50
CA ASN A 59 3.87 29.18 -9.26
C ASN A 59 4.12 30.13 -8.07
N PRO A 60 4.47 31.42 -8.23
CA PRO A 60 4.49 32.31 -7.09
C PRO A 60 3.04 32.64 -6.68
N ASN A 61 2.68 32.43 -5.41
CA ASN A 61 1.45 33.01 -4.87
C ASN A 61 1.53 34.55 -4.90
N ASP A 62 0.42 35.25 -4.67
CA ASP A 62 0.40 36.72 -4.78
C ASP A 62 1.39 37.44 -3.88
N SER A 63 1.62 36.91 -2.68
CA SER A 63 2.61 37.40 -1.71
C SER A 63 4.04 37.25 -2.26
N VAL A 64 4.43 36.03 -2.66
CA VAL A 64 5.73 35.71 -3.26
C VAL A 64 5.97 36.54 -4.52
N ARG A 65 4.96 36.65 -5.38
CA ARG A 65 5.04 37.40 -6.64
C ARG A 65 5.31 38.88 -6.40
N SER A 66 4.62 39.47 -5.43
CA SER A 66 4.81 40.87 -5.06
C SER A 66 6.20 41.11 -4.48
N ALA A 67 6.69 40.19 -3.64
CA ALA A 67 8.04 40.25 -3.09
C ALA A 67 9.10 40.15 -4.18
N ILE A 68 9.03 39.15 -5.07
CA ILE A 68 9.98 39.00 -6.17
C ILE A 68 9.93 40.21 -7.10
N HIS A 69 8.74 40.71 -7.47
CA HIS A 69 8.64 41.84 -8.38
C HIS A 69 9.16 43.15 -7.76
N SER A 70 9.00 43.33 -6.46
CA SER A 70 9.53 44.50 -5.74
C SER A 70 11.05 44.49 -5.68
N GLU A 71 11.67 43.32 -5.55
CA GLU A 71 13.12 43.18 -5.35
C GLU A 71 13.88 42.93 -6.67
N PHE A 72 13.27 42.18 -7.58
CA PHE A 72 13.83 41.74 -8.86
C PHE A 72 12.80 41.95 -10.01
N PRO A 73 12.57 43.20 -10.44
CA PRO A 73 11.49 43.55 -11.37
C PRO A 73 11.61 42.90 -12.75
N ASP A 74 12.83 42.52 -13.16
CA ASP A 74 13.10 41.93 -14.48
C ASP A 74 12.82 40.42 -14.54
N VAL A 75 12.64 39.75 -13.40
CA VAL A 75 12.35 38.31 -13.33
C VAL A 75 11.03 37.99 -14.01
N ASN A 76 11.00 36.92 -14.80
CA ASN A 76 9.83 36.49 -15.53
C ASN A 76 8.92 35.63 -14.63
N LEU A 77 7.78 36.19 -14.22
CA LEU A 77 6.84 35.54 -13.29
C LEU A 77 5.60 35.01 -14.02
N PHE A 78 5.31 33.72 -13.88
CA PHE A 78 4.11 33.09 -14.43
C PHE A 78 3.18 32.60 -13.32
N PRO A 79 1.93 33.12 -13.20
CA PRO A 79 0.99 32.78 -12.13
C PRO A 79 0.28 31.44 -12.41
N MET A 80 1.05 30.39 -12.67
CA MET A 80 0.56 29.04 -12.94
C MET A 80 1.52 28.02 -12.35
N THR A 81 1.06 26.78 -12.14
CA THR A 81 1.93 25.74 -11.58
C THR A 81 3.07 25.39 -12.54
N SER A 82 4.16 24.76 -12.06
CA SER A 82 5.19 24.24 -12.98
C SER A 82 4.63 23.21 -13.96
N HIS A 83 3.67 22.40 -13.51
CA HIS A 83 3.03 21.39 -14.35
C HIS A 83 2.30 22.03 -15.54
N ASP A 84 1.54 23.10 -15.26
CA ASP A 84 0.82 23.85 -16.29
C ASP A 84 1.79 24.57 -17.21
N PHE A 85 2.85 25.17 -16.64
CA PHE A 85 3.90 25.82 -17.41
C PHE A 85 4.55 24.85 -18.41
N PHE A 86 5.08 23.71 -17.96
CA PHE A 86 5.75 22.76 -18.87
C PHE A 86 4.78 22.13 -19.88
N SER A 87 3.51 21.96 -19.53
CA SER A 87 2.48 21.51 -20.47
C SER A 87 2.21 22.57 -21.53
N ALA A 88 2.06 23.84 -21.12
CA ALA A 88 1.87 24.99 -22.00
C ALA A 88 3.04 25.19 -22.99
N MET A 89 4.28 24.94 -22.55
CA MET A 89 5.46 25.08 -23.41
C MET A 89 5.52 24.07 -24.58
N ARG A 90 4.75 22.97 -24.52
CA ARG A 90 4.61 22.01 -25.63
C ARG A 90 3.75 22.53 -26.77
N GLU A 91 2.79 23.41 -26.47
CA GLU A 91 1.81 23.88 -27.44
C GLU A 91 2.43 24.96 -28.34
N SER A 92 2.36 24.74 -29.66
CA SER A 92 2.79 25.75 -30.63
C SER A 92 1.86 26.96 -30.56
N GLY A 93 2.42 28.16 -30.38
CA GLY A 93 1.64 29.40 -30.26
C GLY A 93 1.21 29.76 -28.82
N ASN A 94 1.70 29.05 -27.80
CA ASN A 94 1.41 29.40 -26.42
C ASN A 94 1.93 30.81 -26.05
N SER A 95 1.15 31.53 -25.24
CA SER A 95 1.47 32.89 -24.78
C SER A 95 2.76 32.93 -23.94
N CYS A 96 3.06 31.90 -23.15
CA CYS A 96 4.28 31.82 -22.32
C CYS A 96 5.54 31.77 -23.19
N ARG A 97 5.54 30.88 -24.18
CA ARG A 97 6.63 30.75 -25.15
C ARG A 97 6.84 32.05 -25.92
N SER A 98 5.75 32.68 -26.36
CA SER A 98 5.79 33.95 -27.08
C SER A 98 6.38 35.08 -26.22
N ALA A 99 5.96 35.18 -24.95
CA ALA A 99 6.46 36.17 -24.00
C ALA A 99 7.95 36.01 -23.72
N LEU A 100 8.42 34.76 -23.53
CA LEU A 100 9.85 34.48 -23.33
C LEU A 100 10.66 34.77 -24.60
N SER A 101 10.17 34.39 -25.78
CA SER A 101 10.87 34.66 -27.03
C SER A 101 10.99 36.15 -27.34
N GLN A 102 9.98 36.97 -27.00
CA GLN A 102 10.06 38.43 -27.11
C GLN A 102 11.18 39.03 -26.25
N ARG A 103 11.57 38.33 -25.18
CA ARG A 103 12.68 38.72 -24.28
C ARG A 103 14.00 38.06 -24.66
N GLY A 104 14.09 37.40 -25.81
CA GLY A 104 15.33 36.78 -26.30
C GLY A 104 15.55 35.34 -25.83
N TRP A 105 14.51 34.65 -25.36
CA TRP A 105 14.61 33.23 -25.05
C TRP A 105 14.79 32.38 -26.31
N ASN A 106 15.86 31.60 -26.33
CA ASN A 106 16.27 30.76 -27.46
C ASN A 106 15.57 29.39 -27.53
N GLY A 107 14.59 29.14 -26.64
CA GLY A 107 13.84 27.89 -26.61
C GLY A 107 14.40 26.83 -25.67
N CYS A 108 15.48 27.10 -24.92
CA CYS A 108 15.98 26.20 -23.87
C CYS A 108 16.50 26.95 -22.64
N PHE A 109 16.52 26.25 -21.51
CA PHE A 109 17.06 26.70 -20.23
C PHE A 109 18.42 26.01 -20.01
N GLY A 110 19.43 26.77 -19.56
CA GLY A 110 20.70 26.18 -19.13
C GLY A 110 20.60 25.53 -17.76
N MET A 111 19.61 25.93 -16.95
CA MET A 111 19.25 25.24 -15.73
C MET A 111 17.74 25.20 -15.53
N ILE A 112 17.22 24.04 -15.13
CA ILE A 112 15.88 23.87 -14.61
C ILE A 112 15.99 23.26 -13.22
N TRP A 113 15.57 24.01 -12.20
CA TRP A 113 15.48 23.49 -10.83
C TRP A 113 14.04 23.29 -10.40
N LEU A 114 13.68 22.01 -10.27
CA LEU A 114 12.40 21.58 -9.73
C LEU A 114 12.55 21.37 -8.22
N ASP A 115 12.56 22.49 -7.50
CA ASP A 115 12.62 22.49 -6.04
C ASP A 115 11.30 21.98 -5.46
N TYR A 116 11.40 20.90 -4.69
CA TYR A 116 10.30 20.22 -4.00
C TYR A 116 9.35 19.41 -4.90
N CYS A 117 9.44 18.10 -4.72
CA CYS A 117 8.33 17.18 -4.87
C CYS A 117 8.17 16.41 -3.55
N GLY A 118 7.00 15.81 -3.34
CA GLY A 118 6.83 14.83 -2.26
C GLY A 118 7.79 13.65 -2.43
N THR A 119 7.39 12.45 -2.01
CA THR A 119 8.11 11.26 -2.45
C THR A 119 7.97 11.11 -3.97
N PHE A 120 8.99 10.58 -4.65
CA PHE A 120 8.99 10.51 -6.12
C PHE A 120 7.85 9.66 -6.69
N SER A 121 7.38 8.68 -5.91
CA SER A 121 6.23 7.81 -6.20
C SER A 121 4.87 8.37 -5.75
N SER A 122 4.83 9.47 -5.00
CA SER A 122 3.56 10.12 -4.61
C SER A 122 2.82 10.69 -5.83
N ILE A 123 1.54 11.08 -5.65
CA ILE A 123 0.77 11.80 -6.68
C ILE A 123 1.53 13.04 -7.17
N ALA A 124 2.13 13.82 -6.26
CA ALA A 124 2.95 14.98 -6.61
C ALA A 124 4.25 14.57 -7.33
N GLY A 125 4.88 13.48 -6.89
CA GLY A 125 6.03 12.88 -7.55
C GLY A 125 5.75 12.42 -8.98
N ARG A 126 4.61 11.77 -9.24
CA ARG A 126 4.16 11.37 -10.59
C ARG A 126 3.90 12.56 -11.50
N LYS A 127 3.33 13.66 -10.99
CA LYS A 127 3.24 14.91 -11.77
C LYS A 127 4.63 15.45 -12.12
N ARG A 128 5.58 15.37 -11.18
CA ARG A 128 6.96 15.78 -11.41
C ARG A 128 7.68 14.90 -12.44
N GLN A 129 7.45 13.59 -12.44
CA GLN A 129 7.94 12.69 -13.48
C GLN A 129 7.45 13.12 -14.87
N LYS A 130 6.17 13.50 -14.98
CA LYS A 130 5.59 14.04 -16.22
C LYS A 130 6.24 15.38 -16.63
N ASP A 131 6.57 16.26 -15.69
CA ASP A 131 7.33 17.47 -16.00
C ASP A 131 8.69 17.14 -16.61
N ILE A 132 9.41 16.18 -16.02
CA ILE A 132 10.73 15.74 -16.51
C ILE A 132 10.59 15.18 -17.93
N GLN A 133 9.58 14.35 -18.20
CA GLN A 133 9.27 13.87 -19.56
C GLN A 133 9.03 15.04 -20.51
N ASN A 134 8.15 15.98 -20.16
CA ASN A 134 7.86 17.16 -20.98
C ASN A 134 9.11 18.01 -21.25
N ILE A 135 9.99 18.17 -20.25
CA ILE A 135 11.25 18.91 -20.35
C ILE A 135 12.17 18.30 -21.43
N PHE A 136 12.35 16.98 -21.40
CA PHE A 136 13.21 16.29 -22.37
C PHE A 136 12.54 16.19 -23.76
N GLU A 137 11.26 15.84 -23.83
CA GLU A 137 10.50 15.73 -25.10
C GLU A 137 10.46 17.06 -25.86
N SER A 138 10.36 18.18 -25.14
CA SER A 138 10.25 19.51 -25.74
C SER A 138 11.61 20.18 -25.98
N GLY A 139 12.72 19.51 -25.63
CA GLY A 139 14.06 20.09 -25.72
C GLY A 139 14.27 21.31 -24.81
N LEU A 140 13.49 21.46 -23.73
CA LEU A 140 13.54 22.65 -22.87
C LEU A 140 14.85 22.75 -22.09
N LEU A 141 15.55 21.63 -21.86
CA LEU A 141 16.83 21.62 -21.15
C LEU A 141 18.03 21.52 -22.08
N CYS A 142 17.88 20.83 -23.21
CA CYS A 142 18.94 20.59 -24.17
C CYS A 142 18.34 20.69 -25.57
N ASN A 143 18.82 21.67 -26.34
CA ASN A 143 18.39 21.90 -27.72
C ASN A 143 19.61 22.25 -28.59
N GLY A 144 19.80 21.49 -29.68
CA GLY A 144 20.93 21.70 -30.58
C GLY A 144 22.29 21.49 -29.90
N SER A 145 23.09 22.56 -29.83
CA SER A 145 24.44 22.58 -29.23
C SER A 145 24.45 22.94 -27.74
N TYR A 146 23.31 23.34 -27.15
CA TYR A 146 23.24 23.72 -25.75
C TYR A 146 23.04 22.50 -24.85
N ALA A 147 23.92 22.34 -23.87
CA ALA A 147 23.73 21.48 -22.72
C ALA A 147 22.96 22.22 -21.61
N GLY A 148 22.44 21.49 -20.63
CA GLY A 148 21.73 22.06 -19.49
C GLY A 148 21.83 21.23 -18.22
N ILE A 149 21.43 21.81 -17.09
CA ILE A 149 21.34 21.14 -15.79
C ILE A 149 19.89 20.97 -15.37
N LEU A 150 19.51 19.72 -15.06
CA LEU A 150 18.30 19.44 -14.32
C LEU A 150 18.66 19.24 -12.84
N MET A 151 18.06 20.04 -11.97
CA MET A 151 18.14 19.90 -10.52
C MET A 151 16.81 19.42 -9.98
N LEU A 152 16.82 18.35 -9.20
CA LEU A 152 15.62 17.75 -8.61
C LEU A 152 15.74 17.71 -7.09
N THR A 153 14.80 18.31 -6.38
CA THR A 153 14.75 18.21 -4.91
C THR A 153 13.53 17.38 -4.46
N LEU A 154 13.79 16.35 -3.66
CA LEU A 154 12.81 15.34 -3.24
C LEU A 154 12.78 15.22 -1.72
N SER A 155 11.61 14.86 -1.19
CA SER A 155 11.45 14.52 0.23
C SER A 155 11.19 13.02 0.42
N LEU A 156 11.72 12.46 1.50
CA LEU A 156 11.48 11.06 1.89
C LEU A 156 10.29 10.87 2.82
N ARG A 157 9.31 11.76 2.80
CA ARG A 157 8.21 11.69 3.77
C ARG A 157 7.29 10.50 3.47
N GLY A 158 7.41 9.43 4.27
CA GLY A 158 6.47 8.30 4.27
C GLY A 158 6.60 7.36 3.06
N SER A 159 7.76 7.30 2.43
CA SER A 159 8.06 6.21 1.49
C SER A 159 9.00 5.24 2.19
N PRO A 160 8.64 3.94 2.28
CA PRO A 160 9.52 2.98 2.90
C PRO A 160 10.77 2.88 2.05
N GLN A 161 11.89 3.21 2.70
CA GLN A 161 13.20 3.09 2.10
C GLN A 161 13.72 1.68 2.28
N ILE A 162 14.12 1.05 1.20
CA ILE A 162 14.59 -0.32 1.23
C ILE A 162 16.04 -0.39 1.73
N TYR A 163 16.92 0.40 1.12
CA TYR A 163 18.31 0.58 1.50
C TYR A 163 18.58 2.07 1.55
N GLU A 164 19.74 2.44 2.10
CA GLU A 164 20.15 3.84 2.11
C GLU A 164 20.16 4.36 0.65
N HIS A 165 19.60 5.54 0.38
CA HIS A 165 19.60 6.14 -0.97
C HIS A 165 18.76 5.46 -2.08
N ASP A 166 17.84 4.53 -1.77
CA ASP A 166 16.94 3.91 -2.77
C ASP A 166 16.20 4.91 -3.70
N VAL A 167 15.79 6.07 -3.17
CA VAL A 167 15.14 7.14 -3.93
C VAL A 167 16.09 7.78 -4.95
N VAL A 168 17.39 7.82 -4.65
CA VAL A 168 18.41 8.37 -5.55
C VAL A 168 18.54 7.47 -6.76
N ASP A 169 18.63 6.15 -6.55
CA ASP A 169 18.64 5.16 -7.64
C ASP A 169 17.40 5.27 -8.51
N SER A 170 16.22 5.34 -7.89
CA SER A 170 14.95 5.46 -8.60
C SER A 170 14.90 6.70 -9.50
N VAL A 171 15.37 7.84 -9.00
CA VAL A 171 15.39 9.11 -9.75
C VAL A 171 16.44 9.08 -10.86
N VAL A 172 17.64 8.58 -10.58
CA VAL A 172 18.72 8.48 -11.57
C VAL A 172 18.30 7.56 -12.71
N ALA A 173 17.76 6.37 -12.41
CA ALA A 173 17.27 5.43 -13.40
C ALA A 173 16.19 6.08 -14.30
N PHE A 174 15.21 6.76 -13.70
CA PHE A 174 14.15 7.42 -14.45
C PHE A 174 14.66 8.55 -15.34
N VAL A 175 15.46 9.48 -14.80
CA VAL A 175 15.96 10.64 -15.56
C VAL A 175 16.83 10.18 -16.72
N THR A 176 17.73 9.20 -16.50
CA THR A 176 18.58 8.66 -17.57
C THR A 176 17.74 8.05 -18.68
N GLN A 177 16.70 7.27 -18.36
CA GLN A 177 15.86 6.66 -19.40
C GLN A 177 15.04 7.67 -20.20
N VAL A 178 14.43 8.64 -19.51
CA VAL A 178 13.66 9.69 -20.19
C VAL A 178 14.57 10.49 -21.13
N ALA A 179 15.79 10.79 -20.71
CA ALA A 179 16.77 11.44 -21.57
C ALA A 179 17.18 10.55 -22.77
N GLU A 180 17.45 9.26 -22.52
CA GLU A 180 17.85 8.31 -23.56
C GLU A 180 16.81 8.17 -24.67
N ARG A 181 15.52 8.11 -24.31
CA ARG A 181 14.39 8.08 -25.27
C ARG A 181 14.35 9.31 -26.16
N ASN A 182 14.90 10.42 -25.71
CA ASN A 182 14.98 11.69 -26.44
C ASN A 182 16.37 11.95 -27.05
N ALA A 183 17.21 10.91 -27.20
CA ALA A 183 18.58 11.00 -27.72
C ALA A 183 19.48 11.98 -26.96
N ILE A 184 19.25 12.13 -25.65
CA ILE A 184 20.02 12.97 -24.75
C ILE A 184 20.84 12.04 -23.83
N LYS A 185 22.13 12.36 -23.65
CA LYS A 185 22.99 11.74 -22.65
C LYS A 185 22.88 12.56 -21.38
N VAL A 186 22.47 11.90 -20.30
CA VAL A 186 22.47 12.50 -18.96
C VAL A 186 23.54 11.84 -18.09
N THR A 187 24.27 12.67 -17.36
CA THR A 187 25.21 12.25 -16.33
C THR A 187 24.79 12.89 -15.02
N GLN A 188 24.49 12.08 -14.00
CA GLN A 188 24.31 12.60 -12.64
C GLN A 188 25.69 13.08 -12.15
N ASN A 189 25.79 14.33 -11.70
CA ASN A 189 27.07 14.98 -11.36
C ASN A 189 27.18 15.40 -9.89
N GLY A 190 26.15 15.17 -9.08
CA GLY A 190 26.23 15.35 -7.64
C GLY A 190 24.90 15.12 -6.95
N THR A 191 24.94 14.52 -5.76
CA THR A 191 23.78 14.30 -4.90
C THR A 191 24.06 14.95 -3.56
N CYS A 192 23.07 15.65 -3.02
CA CYS A 192 23.12 16.19 -1.69
C CYS A 192 21.98 15.63 -0.84
N CYS A 193 22.30 15.06 0.32
CA CYS A 193 21.36 14.61 1.33
C CYS A 193 21.37 15.58 2.51
N TYR A 194 20.20 16.01 2.99
CA TYR A 194 20.11 16.91 4.15
C TYR A 194 18.79 16.73 4.90
N LYS A 195 18.70 17.27 6.12
CA LYS A 195 17.47 17.22 6.92
C LYS A 195 16.92 18.62 7.18
N VAL A 196 15.63 18.83 6.88
CA VAL A 196 14.89 20.04 7.29
C VAL A 196 13.82 19.65 8.30
N SER A 197 12.66 19.19 7.84
CA SER A 197 11.65 18.51 8.67
C SER A 197 11.69 16.98 8.48
N CYS A 198 12.14 16.54 7.31
CA CYS A 198 12.41 15.16 6.94
C CYS A 198 13.73 15.12 6.15
N ARG A 199 14.19 13.91 5.82
CA ARG A 199 15.35 13.72 4.95
C ARG A 199 14.98 14.13 3.52
N MET A 200 15.85 14.92 2.90
CA MET A 200 15.71 15.50 1.58
C MET A 200 16.89 15.09 0.72
N TYR A 201 16.67 14.94 -0.59
CA TYR A 201 17.73 14.81 -1.57
C TYR A 201 17.62 15.90 -2.61
N THR A 202 18.74 16.51 -2.98
CA THR A 202 18.86 17.31 -4.20
C THR A 202 19.85 16.63 -5.14
N LEU A 203 19.41 16.27 -6.33
CA LEU A 203 20.21 15.62 -7.36
C LEU A 203 20.45 16.59 -8.51
N SER A 204 21.68 16.61 -9.01
CA SER A 204 22.09 17.36 -10.19
C SER A 204 22.33 16.41 -11.36
N PHE A 205 21.79 16.77 -12.52
CA PHE A 205 21.93 16.03 -13.76
C PHE A 205 22.42 16.95 -14.87
N TYR A 206 23.57 16.63 -15.46
CA TYR A 206 24.08 17.27 -16.66
C TYR A 206 23.51 16.58 -17.91
N ALA A 207 22.81 17.32 -18.75
CA ALA A 207 22.17 16.83 -19.97
C ALA A 207 22.84 17.43 -21.22
N ARG A 208 23.19 16.58 -22.18
CA ARG A 208 23.70 16.98 -23.51
C ARG A 208 23.13 16.10 -24.61
N LYS A 209 23.05 16.60 -25.85
CA LYS A 209 22.66 15.79 -27.00
C LYS A 209 23.68 14.66 -27.22
N LYS A 210 23.24 13.44 -27.53
CA LYS A 210 24.14 12.36 -27.96
C LYS A 210 24.75 12.76 -29.31
N GLU A 211 26.06 12.85 -29.40
CA GLU A 211 26.75 13.05 -30.68
C GLU A 211 26.76 11.73 -31.46
N ASP A 212 26.68 11.78 -32.80
CA ASP A 212 26.71 10.57 -33.63
C ASP A 212 27.98 9.74 -33.43
N ASN A 213 29.09 10.38 -33.02
CA ASN A 213 30.37 9.74 -32.73
C ASN A 213 30.43 9.06 -31.35
N ASP A 214 29.58 9.40 -30.39
CA ASP A 214 29.54 8.74 -29.06
C ASP A 214 29.15 7.24 -29.18
N ARG A 215 28.65 6.79 -30.34
CA ARG A 215 28.37 5.37 -30.63
C ARG A 215 29.63 4.53 -30.88
N ARG A 216 30.81 5.12 -31.12
CA ARG A 216 32.01 4.39 -31.57
C ARG A 216 33.13 4.26 -30.54
N THR A 217 33.12 5.02 -29.45
CA THR A 217 34.22 5.05 -28.47
C THR A 217 33.71 4.96 -27.03
N ALA A 218 33.44 3.74 -26.56
CA ALA A 218 33.24 3.45 -25.12
C ALA A 218 34.54 3.50 -24.30
N VAL A 219 35.68 3.84 -24.91
CA VAL A 219 37.03 3.61 -24.36
C VAL A 219 37.68 4.89 -23.79
N GLU A 220 37.12 6.09 -23.98
CA GLU A 220 37.75 7.36 -23.59
C GLU A 220 37.01 8.17 -22.49
N GLU A 221 36.19 7.54 -21.64
CA GLU A 221 35.55 8.26 -20.52
C GLU A 221 36.52 8.61 -19.36
N ARG A 222 37.76 8.09 -19.38
CA ARG A 222 38.73 8.28 -18.27
C ARG A 222 39.30 9.69 -18.14
N ASP A 223 39.36 10.49 -19.20
CA ASP A 223 39.84 11.89 -19.13
C ASP A 223 38.78 12.89 -18.65
N SER A 224 37.52 12.45 -18.52
CA SER A 224 36.44 13.28 -17.97
C SER A 224 36.37 13.27 -16.43
N ASN A 225 37.27 12.54 -15.75
CA ASN A 225 37.37 12.46 -14.29
C ASN A 225 37.98 13.71 -13.62
N GLN A 226 38.35 14.75 -14.37
CA GLN A 226 38.65 16.09 -13.81
C GLN A 226 37.39 16.91 -13.45
N ARG A 227 36.20 16.30 -13.42
CA ARG A 227 34.92 17.02 -13.24
C ARG A 227 34.57 17.26 -11.76
N LEU A 228 34.66 18.53 -11.36
CA LEU A 228 33.77 19.26 -10.45
C LEU A 228 33.48 18.62 -9.07
N TYR A 229 34.53 18.25 -8.34
CA TYR A 229 34.41 17.85 -6.93
C TYR A 229 34.47 19.07 -6.00
N LEU A 230 33.44 19.92 -6.01
CA LEU A 230 33.26 20.83 -4.90
C LEU A 230 32.69 20.03 -3.72
N ARG A 231 33.52 19.80 -2.71
CA ARG A 231 33.10 19.26 -1.42
C ARG A 231 32.86 20.46 -0.50
N PRO A 232 31.61 20.80 -0.18
CA PRO A 232 31.34 21.81 0.85
C PRO A 232 31.91 21.33 2.19
N GLU A 233 32.24 22.28 3.07
CA GLU A 233 32.76 22.02 4.41
C GLU A 233 31.96 20.93 5.14
N ASN A 234 32.64 20.13 5.98
CA ASN A 234 32.02 19.04 6.74
C ASN A 234 30.87 19.57 7.62
N ASP A 235 29.64 19.46 7.13
CA ASP A 235 28.42 19.74 7.89
C ASP A 235 27.76 18.41 8.25
N SER A 236 27.63 18.12 9.54
CA SER A 236 26.94 16.92 10.03
C SER A 236 25.49 16.77 9.55
N GLN A 237 24.86 17.86 9.11
CA GLN A 237 23.47 17.88 8.63
C GLN A 237 23.35 17.76 7.11
N ILE A 238 24.45 17.84 6.37
CA ILE A 238 24.46 17.85 4.90
C ILE A 238 25.57 16.95 4.38
N SER A 239 25.18 15.89 3.68
CA SER A 239 26.10 14.96 3.03
C SER A 239 26.10 15.19 1.53
N PHE A 240 27.26 15.54 0.98
CA PHE A 240 27.48 15.66 -0.46
C PHE A 240 28.16 14.40 -0.98
N PHE A 241 27.58 13.82 -2.02
CA PHE A 241 28.09 12.67 -2.76
C PHE A 241 28.51 13.17 -4.14
N PRO A 242 29.80 13.51 -4.33
CA PRO A 242 30.27 14.04 -5.60
C PRO A 242 30.57 12.89 -6.58
N GLY A 243 30.47 13.17 -7.87
CA GLY A 243 30.72 12.20 -8.93
C GLY A 243 29.44 11.54 -9.46
N THR A 244 29.62 10.57 -10.36
CA THR A 244 28.54 9.83 -10.99
C THR A 244 28.00 8.76 -10.06
N TRP A 245 26.69 8.82 -9.82
CA TRP A 245 25.96 7.81 -9.07
C TRP A 245 25.89 6.52 -9.89
N GLU A 246 26.57 5.48 -9.42
CA GLU A 246 26.46 4.14 -9.96
C GLU A 246 25.22 3.47 -9.36
N LEU A 247 24.19 3.24 -10.18
CA LEU A 247 22.95 2.58 -9.75
C LEU A 247 23.26 1.24 -9.10
N LEU A 248 22.66 0.96 -7.94
CA LEU A 248 22.80 -0.31 -7.21
C LEU A 248 24.24 -0.68 -6.81
N ALA A 249 25.23 0.18 -7.03
CA ALA A 249 26.62 -0.09 -6.70
C ALA A 249 26.95 0.21 -5.23
N THR A 250 26.07 0.93 -4.55
CA THR A 250 26.27 1.24 -3.16
C THR A 250 26.14 -0.04 -2.33
N ARG A 251 27.18 -0.34 -1.55
CA ARG A 251 27.14 -1.35 -0.48
C ARG A 251 26.28 -0.86 0.69
N ASP A 252 25.16 -0.23 0.37
CA ASP A 252 24.34 0.47 1.34
C ASP A 252 23.74 -0.53 2.30
N LYS A 253 23.71 -0.11 3.57
CA LYS A 253 23.15 -0.94 4.61
C LYS A 253 21.65 -1.13 4.32
N PRO A 254 21.15 -2.37 4.24
CA PRO A 254 19.71 -2.57 4.11
C PRO A 254 19.03 -1.95 5.32
N LEU A 255 17.98 -1.18 5.08
CA LEU A 255 17.12 -0.62 6.12
C LEU A 255 16.11 -1.70 6.56
N PRO A 256 15.34 -1.49 7.64
CA PRO A 256 14.39 -2.51 8.10
C PRO A 256 13.44 -3.03 7.00
N ALA A 257 13.06 -2.20 6.02
CA ALA A 257 12.30 -2.65 4.85
C ALA A 257 13.09 -3.62 3.98
N GLY A 258 14.32 -3.25 3.60
CA GLY A 258 15.18 -4.11 2.81
C GLY A 258 15.51 -5.41 3.53
N ILE A 259 15.77 -5.38 4.84
CA ILE A 259 16.00 -6.59 5.64
C ILE A 259 14.74 -7.48 5.61
N ALA A 260 13.56 -6.90 5.86
CA ALA A 260 12.31 -7.63 5.85
C ALA A 260 12.05 -8.28 4.48
N MET A 261 12.15 -7.50 3.40
CA MET A 261 11.93 -7.98 2.03
C MET A 261 12.96 -9.04 1.63
N HIS A 262 14.23 -8.86 2.00
CA HIS A 262 15.28 -9.84 1.78
C HIS A 262 14.99 -11.17 2.48
N CYS A 263 14.63 -11.12 3.76
CA CYS A 263 14.28 -12.32 4.53
C CYS A 263 13.02 -13.00 4.00
N THR A 264 12.00 -12.24 3.60
CA THR A 264 10.81 -12.79 2.93
C THR A 264 11.19 -13.45 1.61
N SER A 265 12.06 -12.84 0.81
CA SER A 265 12.52 -13.37 -0.47
C SER A 265 13.28 -14.67 -0.33
N LYS A 266 14.16 -14.77 0.68
CA LYS A 266 14.85 -16.02 1.00
C LYS A 266 13.90 -17.13 1.44
N LEU A 267 12.86 -16.78 2.21
CA LEU A 267 11.83 -17.75 2.58
C LEU A 267 11.04 -18.23 1.36
N VAL A 268 10.63 -17.32 0.49
CA VAL A 268 9.97 -17.65 -0.79
C VAL A 268 10.86 -18.57 -1.62
N PHE A 269 12.14 -18.22 -1.77
CA PHE A 269 13.11 -19.02 -2.50
C PHE A 269 13.26 -20.42 -1.91
N LYS A 270 13.42 -20.53 -0.59
CA LYS A 270 13.52 -21.83 0.09
C LYS A 270 12.26 -22.67 -0.13
N LEU A 271 11.08 -22.06 -0.04
CA LEU A 271 9.81 -22.73 -0.32
C LEU A 271 9.69 -23.18 -1.77
N LEU A 272 10.14 -22.36 -2.73
CA LEU A 272 10.17 -22.71 -4.14
C LEU A 272 11.03 -23.95 -4.38
N MET A 273 12.27 -23.94 -3.87
CA MET A 273 13.20 -25.05 -4.05
C MET A 273 12.74 -26.33 -3.32
N THR A 274 11.95 -26.20 -2.26
CA THR A 274 11.38 -27.35 -1.54
C THR A 274 10.11 -27.87 -2.21
N ALA A 275 9.25 -27.00 -2.71
CA ALA A 275 7.96 -27.38 -3.31
C ALA A 275 8.10 -27.81 -4.78
N LEU A 276 9.03 -27.23 -5.51
CA LEU A 276 9.17 -27.41 -6.96
C LEU A 276 10.52 -28.04 -7.30
N GLN A 277 10.50 -29.01 -8.21
CA GLN A 277 11.71 -29.68 -8.69
C GLN A 277 11.98 -29.28 -10.15
N GLY A 278 13.21 -28.83 -10.43
CA GLY A 278 13.68 -28.55 -11.78
C GLY A 278 13.62 -27.08 -12.19
N PRO A 279 13.81 -26.79 -13.49
CA PRO A 279 13.83 -25.42 -14.00
C PRO A 279 12.46 -24.76 -13.92
N MET A 280 12.40 -23.56 -13.33
CA MET A 280 11.14 -22.86 -13.04
C MET A 280 10.85 -21.71 -14.03
N HIS A 281 9.55 -21.49 -14.24
CA HIS A 281 8.94 -20.34 -14.91
C HIS A 281 8.30 -19.43 -13.85
N CYS A 282 8.74 -18.17 -13.78
CA CYS A 282 8.25 -17.24 -12.75
C CYS A 282 7.58 -16.01 -13.35
N CYS A 283 6.47 -15.60 -12.75
CA CYS A 283 5.79 -14.34 -13.02
C CYS A 283 5.79 -13.48 -11.75
N ILE A 284 6.41 -12.31 -11.77
CA ILE A 284 6.55 -11.46 -10.60
C ILE A 284 5.94 -10.10 -10.89
N GLN A 285 4.83 -9.79 -10.23
CA GLN A 285 4.31 -8.43 -10.12
C GLN A 285 4.92 -7.79 -8.89
N GLU A 286 5.87 -6.86 -9.08
CA GLU A 286 6.52 -6.17 -7.97
C GLU A 286 6.54 -4.67 -8.24
N SER A 287 6.35 -3.93 -7.15
CA SER A 287 6.18 -2.48 -7.22
C SER A 287 7.22 -1.73 -6.40
N LYS A 288 8.10 -2.46 -5.72
CA LYS A 288 9.28 -1.93 -5.01
C LYS A 288 10.42 -2.92 -5.16
N LEU A 289 11.07 -2.87 -6.32
CA LEU A 289 12.43 -3.28 -6.57
C LEU A 289 12.97 -4.45 -5.69
N PHE A 290 12.76 -5.66 -6.18
CA PHE A 290 13.82 -6.60 -6.56
C PHE A 290 14.43 -7.57 -5.57
N TYR A 291 13.96 -7.71 -4.33
CA TYR A 291 14.54 -8.77 -3.48
C TYR A 291 14.13 -10.16 -3.94
N VAL A 292 12.85 -10.34 -4.25
CA VAL A 292 12.36 -11.66 -4.69
C VAL A 292 13.04 -11.99 -6.01
N SER A 293 12.99 -11.09 -7.00
CA SER A 293 13.61 -11.37 -8.28
C SER A 293 15.14 -11.47 -8.21
N MET A 294 15.86 -10.64 -7.44
CA MET A 294 17.31 -10.78 -7.28
C MET A 294 17.70 -12.08 -6.61
N GLU A 295 17.00 -12.48 -5.54
CA GLU A 295 17.30 -13.72 -4.83
C GLU A 295 17.01 -14.94 -5.73
N LEU A 296 15.90 -14.90 -6.49
CA LEU A 296 15.62 -15.91 -7.51
C LEU A 296 16.74 -15.94 -8.57
N CYS A 297 17.21 -14.79 -9.02
CA CYS A 297 18.20 -14.74 -10.11
C CYS A 297 19.64 -15.09 -9.71
N GLN A 298 19.94 -15.31 -8.42
CA GLN A 298 21.26 -15.77 -8.00
C GLN A 298 21.53 -17.22 -8.40
N GLU A 299 20.48 -17.98 -8.74
CA GLU A 299 20.56 -19.42 -8.95
C GLU A 299 20.24 -19.79 -10.39
N ASP A 300 20.91 -20.83 -10.89
CA ASP A 300 20.77 -21.33 -12.26
C ASP A 300 19.47 -22.14 -12.49
N SER A 301 18.55 -22.10 -11.51
CA SER A 301 17.31 -22.90 -11.47
C SER A 301 16.15 -22.27 -12.27
N PHE A 302 16.32 -21.08 -12.86
CA PHE A 302 15.24 -20.37 -13.56
C PHE A 302 15.44 -20.39 -15.06
N LYS A 303 14.43 -20.87 -15.79
CA LYS A 303 14.43 -20.88 -17.26
C LYS A 303 13.88 -19.57 -17.83
N THR A 304 12.81 -19.06 -17.21
CA THR A 304 12.04 -17.92 -17.71
C THR A 304 11.61 -17.04 -16.54
N LEU A 305 11.86 -15.74 -16.64
CA LEU A 305 11.41 -14.72 -15.69
C LEU A 305 10.59 -13.66 -16.43
N LEU A 306 9.30 -13.59 -16.10
CA LEU A 306 8.42 -12.48 -16.46
C LEU A 306 8.28 -11.57 -15.26
N LEU A 307 8.71 -10.33 -15.42
CA LEU A 307 8.58 -9.31 -14.42
C LEU A 307 7.60 -8.24 -14.89
N LEU A 308 6.57 -8.05 -14.09
CA LEU A 308 5.51 -7.08 -14.28
C LEU A 308 5.76 -5.91 -13.35
N VAL A 309 5.88 -4.74 -13.94
CA VAL A 309 6.21 -3.55 -13.17
C VAL A 309 5.08 -2.54 -13.29
N GLY A 310 4.38 -2.34 -12.18
CA GLY A 310 3.21 -1.48 -12.12
C GLY A 310 3.54 0.01 -12.20
N ASP A 311 4.70 0.42 -11.68
CA ASP A 311 5.15 1.82 -11.74
C ASP A 311 6.15 2.02 -12.89
N PRO A 312 5.92 2.97 -13.81
CA PRO A 312 6.89 3.33 -14.86
C PRO A 312 8.28 3.71 -14.33
N LEU A 313 8.39 4.15 -13.08
CA LEU A 313 9.68 4.37 -12.41
C LEU A 313 10.47 3.07 -12.26
N ASP A 314 9.80 2.05 -11.72
CA ASP A 314 10.43 0.78 -11.39
C ASP A 314 10.72 -0.01 -12.66
N GLN A 315 9.97 0.23 -13.75
CA GLN A 315 10.17 -0.44 -15.04
C GLN A 315 11.60 -0.26 -15.56
N ASN A 316 12.18 0.90 -15.29
CA ASN A 316 13.49 1.29 -15.81
C ASN A 316 14.61 0.61 -15.04
N LEU A 317 14.47 0.58 -13.71
CA LEU A 317 15.38 -0.19 -12.88
C LEU A 317 15.23 -1.68 -13.18
N ALA A 318 14.02 -2.10 -13.54
CA ALA A 318 13.72 -3.46 -13.89
C ALA A 318 14.36 -3.94 -15.18
N GLU A 319 14.23 -3.17 -16.26
CA GLU A 319 14.93 -3.44 -17.51
C GLU A 319 16.44 -3.59 -17.27
N ARG A 320 17.02 -2.73 -16.43
CA ARG A 320 18.44 -2.79 -16.07
C ARG A 320 18.80 -4.02 -15.23
N LEU A 321 18.02 -4.34 -14.20
CA LEU A 321 18.29 -5.54 -13.41
C LEU A 321 18.17 -6.78 -14.29
N ILE A 322 17.10 -6.88 -15.09
CA ILE A 322 16.89 -7.98 -16.02
C ILE A 322 18.07 -8.11 -16.98
N SER A 323 18.63 -7.01 -17.47
CA SER A 323 19.83 -7.03 -18.31
C SER A 323 21.07 -7.54 -17.58
N SER A 324 21.17 -7.33 -16.27
CA SER A 324 22.30 -7.79 -15.43
C SER A 324 22.23 -9.27 -15.03
N LEU A 325 21.10 -9.95 -15.27
CA LEU A 325 20.93 -11.36 -14.88
C LEU A 325 21.86 -12.31 -15.65
N SER A 326 22.11 -13.49 -15.04
CA SER A 326 22.88 -14.59 -15.65
C SER A 326 22.34 -14.98 -17.02
N LEU A 327 23.22 -15.16 -18.01
CA LEU A 327 22.89 -15.57 -19.39
C LEU A 327 22.10 -16.89 -19.48
N GLN A 328 22.00 -17.64 -18.37
CA GLN A 328 21.23 -18.87 -18.29
C GLN A 328 19.70 -18.65 -18.25
N VAL A 329 19.24 -17.49 -17.78
CA VAL A 329 17.82 -17.10 -17.88
C VAL A 329 17.53 -16.76 -19.34
N ARG A 330 16.87 -17.69 -20.05
CA ARG A 330 16.64 -17.62 -21.50
C ARG A 330 15.67 -16.50 -21.86
N ASP A 331 14.56 -16.46 -21.14
CA ASP A 331 13.48 -15.52 -21.42
C ASP A 331 13.38 -14.51 -20.29
N ARG A 332 13.59 -13.25 -20.65
CA ARG A 332 13.73 -12.12 -19.74
C ARG A 332 12.81 -11.01 -20.19
N VAL A 333 11.60 -11.00 -19.66
CA VAL A 333 10.56 -10.11 -20.17
C VAL A 333 10.15 -9.13 -19.07
N CYS A 334 10.40 -7.84 -19.30
CA CYS A 334 9.88 -6.76 -18.46
C CYS A 334 8.61 -6.20 -19.11
N LEU A 335 7.50 -6.25 -18.40
CA LEU A 335 6.18 -5.83 -18.90
C LEU A 335 5.69 -4.59 -18.18
N ARG A 336 4.96 -3.73 -18.89
CA ARG A 336 4.44 -2.47 -18.35
C ARG A 336 3.08 -2.68 -17.70
N GLY A 337 2.74 -1.87 -16.71
CA GLY A 337 1.58 -2.09 -15.83
C GLY A 337 0.22 -2.29 -16.51
N GLU A 338 -0.08 -1.62 -17.63
CA GLU A 338 -1.33 -1.85 -18.38
C GLU A 338 -1.32 -3.18 -19.16
N ASP A 339 -0.12 -3.70 -19.44
CA ASP A 339 0.08 -4.90 -20.23
C ASP A 339 -0.15 -6.19 -19.43
N PHE A 340 -0.18 -6.20 -18.08
CA PHE A 340 -0.28 -7.48 -17.36
C PHE A 340 -1.55 -8.24 -17.74
N ARG A 341 -2.71 -7.57 -17.66
CA ARG A 341 -3.97 -8.18 -18.07
C ARG A 341 -3.98 -8.48 -19.55
N GLU A 342 -3.50 -7.55 -20.38
CA GLU A 342 -3.43 -7.77 -21.82
C GLU A 342 -2.54 -8.96 -22.16
N ILE A 343 -1.47 -9.20 -21.42
CA ILE A 343 -0.54 -10.30 -21.62
C ILE A 343 -1.08 -11.59 -21.04
N VAL A 344 -1.78 -11.56 -19.91
CA VAL A 344 -2.52 -12.72 -19.41
C VAL A 344 -3.58 -13.14 -20.42
N CYS A 345 -4.33 -12.18 -20.99
CA CYS A 345 -5.30 -12.44 -22.04
C CYS A 345 -4.62 -12.88 -23.35
N ARG A 346 -3.57 -12.21 -23.81
CA ARG A 346 -2.83 -12.57 -25.05
C ARG A 346 -2.09 -13.89 -24.93
N ALA A 347 -1.51 -14.20 -23.78
CA ALA A 347 -0.92 -15.49 -23.50
C ALA A 347 -1.97 -16.60 -23.48
N ALA A 348 -3.24 -16.29 -23.21
CA ALA A 348 -4.35 -17.23 -23.34
C ALA A 348 -4.93 -17.29 -24.77
N ASP A 349 -5.01 -16.15 -25.46
CA ASP A 349 -5.70 -15.98 -26.75
C ASP A 349 -4.79 -16.20 -27.96
N GLN A 350 -3.47 -16.06 -27.81
CA GLN A 350 -2.45 -16.16 -28.87
C GLN A 350 -1.38 -17.20 -28.52
N PRO A 351 -1.71 -18.50 -28.54
CA PRO A 351 -0.81 -19.55 -28.07
C PRO A 351 0.53 -19.62 -28.77
N GLU A 352 0.56 -19.22 -30.02
CA GLU A 352 1.73 -19.35 -30.88
C GLU A 352 2.80 -18.31 -30.56
N GLU A 353 2.41 -17.12 -30.09
CA GLU A 353 3.35 -16.06 -29.68
C GLU A 353 4.03 -16.43 -28.34
N PHE A 354 3.36 -17.25 -27.53
CA PHE A 354 3.82 -17.71 -26.22
C PHE A 354 3.85 -19.25 -26.14
N ALA A 355 4.31 -19.91 -27.22
CA ALA A 355 4.26 -21.36 -27.36
C ALA A 355 4.94 -22.14 -26.21
N ASP A 356 5.92 -21.51 -25.55
CA ASP A 356 6.59 -22.07 -24.36
C ASP A 356 5.78 -21.87 -23.07
N LEU A 357 4.99 -20.79 -22.92
CA LEU A 357 4.09 -20.61 -21.76
C LEU A 357 2.84 -21.50 -21.84
N HIS A 358 2.38 -21.86 -23.04
CA HIS A 358 1.17 -22.66 -23.20
C HIS A 358 1.24 -24.09 -22.64
N LYS A 359 2.46 -24.61 -22.41
CA LYS A 359 2.66 -25.96 -21.87
C LYS A 359 2.68 -26.00 -20.34
N ASN A 360 3.09 -24.90 -19.70
CA ASN A 360 3.03 -24.68 -18.26
C ASN A 360 3.27 -23.18 -18.02
N PRO A 361 2.26 -22.36 -17.70
CA PRO A 361 2.41 -20.91 -17.80
C PRO A 361 3.40 -20.39 -16.76
N PHE A 362 3.27 -20.80 -15.49
CA PHE A 362 4.21 -20.43 -14.42
C PHE A 362 4.21 -21.45 -13.28
N ASP A 363 5.39 -21.81 -12.78
CA ASP A 363 5.55 -22.58 -11.55
C ASP A 363 5.47 -21.67 -10.31
N PHE A 364 5.75 -20.38 -10.49
CA PHE A 364 5.68 -19.37 -9.43
C PHE A 364 5.04 -18.07 -9.90
N VAL A 365 4.09 -17.55 -9.12
CA VAL A 365 3.50 -16.22 -9.30
C VAL A 365 3.65 -15.40 -8.03
N TRP A 366 4.22 -14.19 -8.13
CA TRP A 366 4.28 -13.23 -7.04
C TRP A 366 3.40 -12.02 -7.33
N LEU A 367 2.51 -11.68 -6.40
CA LEU A 367 1.60 -10.54 -6.47
C LEU A 367 1.94 -9.55 -5.35
N GLY A 368 2.79 -8.59 -5.69
CA GLY A 368 3.17 -7.48 -4.83
C GLY A 368 2.20 -6.31 -4.96
N TYR A 369 1.48 -6.02 -3.87
CA TYR A 369 0.61 -4.87 -3.75
C TYR A 369 1.19 -3.76 -2.87
N GLU A 370 2.47 -3.85 -2.51
CA GLU A 370 3.13 -2.99 -1.52
C GLU A 370 3.38 -1.54 -1.94
N SER A 371 3.21 -1.16 -3.21
CA SER A 371 3.22 0.26 -3.65
C SER A 371 1.84 0.86 -3.82
N TYR A 372 0.77 0.07 -3.66
CA TYR A 372 -0.58 0.62 -3.61
C TYR A 372 -0.87 1.25 -2.25
N LYS A 373 -2.06 1.86 -2.14
CA LYS A 373 -2.63 2.26 -0.86
C LYS A 373 -2.64 1.06 0.11
N SER A 374 -2.51 1.32 1.40
CA SER A 374 -2.80 0.30 2.41
C SER A 374 -4.23 -0.21 2.24
N PHE A 375 -4.40 -1.52 2.18
CA PHE A 375 -5.70 -2.17 2.09
C PHE A 375 -6.44 -1.97 3.41
N SER A 376 -7.69 -1.54 3.32
CA SER A 376 -8.60 -1.53 4.48
C SER A 376 -9.04 -2.95 4.83
N ALA A 377 -9.56 -3.15 6.04
CA ALA A 377 -10.20 -4.41 6.43
C ALA A 377 -11.24 -4.87 5.39
N ARG A 378 -12.08 -3.94 4.91
CA ARG A 378 -13.07 -4.20 3.87
C ARG A 378 -12.46 -4.64 2.54
N ASP A 379 -11.39 -3.98 2.08
CA ASP A 379 -10.70 -4.37 0.84
C ASP A 379 -10.20 -5.82 0.93
N LEU A 380 -9.69 -6.23 2.11
CA LEU A 380 -9.18 -7.58 2.36
C LEU A 380 -10.31 -8.62 2.52
N GLN A 381 -11.39 -8.30 3.24
CA GLN A 381 -12.59 -9.15 3.36
C GLN A 381 -13.18 -9.52 2.00
N HIS A 382 -13.05 -8.61 1.03
CA HIS A 382 -13.54 -8.79 -0.34
C HIS A 382 -12.44 -9.18 -1.32
N CYS A 383 -11.29 -9.70 -0.86
CA CYS A 383 -10.19 -10.02 -1.76
C CYS A 383 -10.51 -11.11 -2.79
N TYR A 384 -11.55 -11.92 -2.55
CA TYR A 384 -12.08 -12.85 -3.55
C TYR A 384 -12.64 -12.16 -4.81
N THR A 385 -12.89 -10.85 -4.75
CA THR A 385 -13.33 -10.03 -5.89
C THR A 385 -12.18 -9.35 -6.63
N TRP A 386 -10.94 -9.49 -6.16
CA TRP A 386 -9.79 -8.87 -6.82
C TRP A 386 -9.64 -9.42 -8.23
N LYS A 387 -9.59 -8.48 -9.17
CA LYS A 387 -9.75 -8.76 -10.59
C LYS A 387 -8.55 -9.51 -11.15
N ASP A 388 -7.34 -9.12 -10.79
CA ASP A 388 -6.08 -9.78 -11.17
C ASP A 388 -6.02 -11.24 -10.72
N ILE A 389 -6.37 -11.54 -9.47
CA ILE A 389 -6.44 -12.93 -8.98
C ILE A 389 -7.49 -13.72 -9.78
N ASN A 390 -8.67 -13.15 -10.00
CA ASN A 390 -9.71 -13.81 -10.81
C ASN A 390 -9.27 -14.02 -12.25
N ASP A 391 -8.62 -13.04 -12.89
CA ASP A 391 -8.13 -13.11 -14.25
C ASP A 391 -7.07 -14.23 -14.37
N LEU A 392 -6.13 -14.31 -13.42
CA LEU A 392 -5.12 -15.38 -13.36
C LEU A 392 -5.73 -16.79 -13.31
N PHE A 393 -6.78 -17.00 -12.52
CA PHE A 393 -7.49 -18.29 -12.51
C PHE A 393 -8.34 -18.50 -13.76
N ASN A 394 -9.06 -17.48 -14.21
CA ASN A 394 -9.97 -17.55 -15.36
C ASN A 394 -9.22 -17.86 -16.67
N HIS A 395 -8.01 -17.32 -16.83
CA HIS A 395 -7.12 -17.59 -17.97
C HIS A 395 -6.29 -18.87 -17.81
N GLY A 396 -6.53 -19.64 -16.74
CA GLY A 396 -5.87 -20.90 -16.51
C GLY A 396 -4.40 -20.80 -16.11
N ILE A 397 -3.90 -19.60 -15.80
CA ILE A 397 -2.50 -19.38 -15.42
C ILE A 397 -2.18 -20.06 -14.09
N LEU A 398 -3.09 -19.98 -13.14
CA LEU A 398 -3.01 -20.70 -11.86
C LEU A 398 -3.73 -22.05 -11.90
N SER A 399 -4.29 -22.41 -13.06
CA SER A 399 -4.94 -23.71 -13.22
C SER A 399 -3.87 -24.76 -13.48
N CYS A 400 -3.97 -25.87 -12.75
CA CYS A 400 -3.01 -26.96 -12.80
C CYS A 400 -3.17 -27.76 -14.10
N PHE A 401 -2.69 -27.19 -15.20
CA PHE A 401 -2.52 -27.95 -16.43
C PHE A 401 -1.55 -29.11 -16.15
N HIS A 402 -1.94 -30.32 -16.53
CA HIS A 402 -1.17 -31.55 -16.33
C HIS A 402 -0.82 -31.95 -14.89
N GLY A 403 -1.50 -31.38 -13.87
CA GLY A 403 -1.27 -31.75 -12.47
C GLY A 403 -0.05 -31.08 -11.83
N HIS A 404 0.50 -30.04 -12.48
CA HIS A 404 1.54 -29.21 -11.89
C HIS A 404 0.96 -28.28 -10.83
N GLU A 405 1.64 -28.20 -9.69
CA GLU A 405 1.35 -27.25 -8.63
C GLU A 405 2.00 -25.90 -8.95
N CYS A 406 1.33 -24.80 -8.57
CA CYS A 406 1.85 -23.45 -8.73
C CYS A 406 2.01 -22.81 -7.34
N LEU A 407 3.18 -22.26 -7.04
CA LEU A 407 3.39 -21.48 -5.83
C LEU A 407 2.98 -20.02 -6.09
N VAL A 408 2.12 -19.47 -5.25
CA VAL A 408 1.64 -18.10 -5.34
C VAL A 408 2.01 -17.33 -4.08
N GLY A 409 2.74 -16.23 -4.20
CA GLY A 409 2.98 -15.29 -3.11
C GLY A 409 2.14 -14.03 -3.27
N ILE A 410 1.51 -13.57 -2.19
CA ILE A 410 0.73 -12.33 -2.15
C ILE A 410 1.29 -11.45 -1.05
N CYS A 411 1.76 -10.25 -1.38
CA CYS A 411 2.28 -9.28 -0.41
C CYS A 411 1.44 -8.02 -0.41
N VAL A 412 0.92 -7.61 0.75
CA VAL A 412 0.06 -6.43 0.88
C VAL A 412 0.51 -5.52 2.03
N ASN A 413 0.34 -4.22 1.84
CA ASN A 413 0.25 -3.27 2.94
C ASN A 413 -1.19 -3.25 3.45
N HIS A 414 -1.41 -3.23 4.76
CA HIS A 414 -2.77 -3.09 5.30
C HIS A 414 -2.83 -2.05 6.41
N ALA A 415 -4.01 -1.47 6.60
CA ALA A 415 -4.34 -0.72 7.79
C ALA A 415 -4.76 -1.69 8.88
N SER A 416 -4.20 -1.56 10.09
CA SER A 416 -4.63 -2.35 11.25
C SER A 416 -6.00 -1.92 11.81
N ASN A 417 -6.52 -0.79 11.33
CA ASN A 417 -7.84 -0.30 11.70
C ASN A 417 -8.90 -1.23 11.08
N GLY A 418 -9.89 -1.66 11.87
CA GLY A 418 -10.87 -2.66 11.45
C GLY A 418 -10.47 -4.11 11.72
N GLU A 419 -9.25 -4.40 12.17
CA GLU A 419 -8.92 -5.76 12.62
C GLU A 419 -9.72 -6.10 13.89
N CYS A 420 -10.42 -7.24 13.85
CA CYS A 420 -11.22 -7.76 14.96
C CYS A 420 -10.42 -8.71 15.87
N TRP A 421 -9.46 -9.45 15.29
CA TRP A 421 -8.56 -10.36 15.99
C TRP A 421 -7.18 -10.42 15.33
N GLN A 422 -6.22 -10.99 16.05
CA GLN A 422 -4.83 -11.08 15.61
C GLN A 422 -4.72 -11.94 14.36
N GLY A 423 -4.22 -11.34 13.28
CA GLY A 423 -4.11 -12.00 11.98
C GLY A 423 -5.41 -12.07 11.20
N SER A 424 -6.40 -11.21 11.49
CA SER A 424 -7.63 -11.09 10.68
C SER A 424 -7.32 -10.73 9.23
N CYS A 425 -6.35 -9.84 8.97
CA CYS A 425 -5.87 -9.57 7.61
C CYS A 425 -5.44 -10.84 6.85
N ILE A 426 -4.71 -11.74 7.53
CA ILE A 426 -4.27 -13.01 6.95
C ILE A 426 -5.45 -13.93 6.71
N ASP A 427 -6.37 -14.03 7.66
CA ASP A 427 -7.57 -14.85 7.50
C ASP A 427 -8.40 -14.44 6.28
N TRP A 428 -8.60 -13.14 6.09
CA TRP A 428 -9.33 -12.63 4.93
C TRP A 428 -8.62 -12.94 3.62
N ILE A 429 -7.29 -12.75 3.54
CA ILE A 429 -6.49 -13.07 2.35
C ILE A 429 -6.55 -14.58 2.06
N VAL A 430 -6.32 -15.41 3.07
CA VAL A 430 -6.31 -16.88 2.93
C VAL A 430 -7.69 -17.37 2.50
N LEU A 431 -8.76 -16.96 3.18
CA LEU A 431 -10.11 -17.38 2.83
C LEU A 431 -10.50 -16.89 1.44
N GLY A 432 -10.27 -15.61 1.14
CA GLY A 432 -10.67 -15.06 -0.15
C GLY A 432 -9.91 -15.69 -1.31
N PHE A 433 -8.60 -15.94 -1.16
CA PHE A 433 -7.82 -16.65 -2.18
C PHE A 433 -8.31 -18.11 -2.35
N GLN A 434 -8.59 -18.82 -1.27
CA GLN A 434 -9.17 -20.17 -1.31
C GLN A 434 -10.55 -20.19 -1.97
N GLN A 435 -11.39 -19.19 -1.72
CA GLN A 435 -12.70 -19.06 -2.38
C GLN A 435 -12.55 -18.88 -3.89
N VAL A 436 -11.61 -18.06 -4.35
CA VAL A 436 -11.34 -17.89 -5.79
C VAL A 436 -10.80 -19.19 -6.38
N ALA A 437 -9.82 -19.84 -5.75
CA ALA A 437 -9.30 -21.12 -6.22
C ALA A 437 -10.43 -22.16 -6.38
N ASN A 438 -11.28 -22.31 -5.36
CA ASN A 438 -12.41 -23.23 -5.36
C ASN A 438 -13.42 -22.92 -6.48
N LYS A 439 -13.71 -21.63 -6.72
CA LYS A 439 -14.59 -21.17 -7.81
C LYS A 439 -14.13 -21.68 -9.18
N TYR A 440 -12.82 -21.80 -9.39
CA TYR A 440 -12.22 -22.29 -10.63
C TYR A 440 -11.78 -23.77 -10.56
N GLY A 441 -12.24 -24.53 -9.56
CA GLY A 441 -11.98 -25.97 -9.44
C GLY A 441 -10.58 -26.34 -8.95
N CYS A 442 -9.82 -25.38 -8.42
CA CYS A 442 -8.53 -25.58 -7.77
C CYS A 442 -8.67 -25.64 -6.25
N GLU A 443 -7.62 -26.08 -5.58
CA GLU A 443 -7.44 -25.98 -4.13
C GLU A 443 -6.18 -25.16 -3.85
N ALA A 444 -6.21 -24.35 -2.78
CA ALA A 444 -5.10 -23.51 -2.37
C ALA A 444 -4.75 -23.78 -0.90
N THR A 445 -3.51 -24.21 -0.66
CA THR A 445 -2.98 -24.51 0.67
C THR A 445 -1.99 -23.44 1.09
N THR A 446 -2.21 -22.80 2.24
CA THR A 446 -1.24 -21.83 2.79
C THR A 446 0.02 -22.56 3.27
N LEU A 447 1.18 -22.24 2.70
CA LEU A 447 2.48 -22.79 3.08
C LEU A 447 3.16 -21.95 4.16
N ALA A 448 3.09 -20.63 4.03
CA ALA A 448 3.71 -19.72 4.98
C ALA A 448 3.01 -18.36 4.99
N VAL A 449 3.11 -17.71 6.15
CA VAL A 449 2.65 -16.34 6.38
C VAL A 449 3.78 -15.57 7.03
N VAL A 450 4.07 -14.38 6.49
CA VAL A 450 5.01 -13.43 7.07
C VAL A 450 4.29 -12.14 7.39
N GLN A 451 4.40 -11.66 8.61
CA GLN A 451 3.89 -10.36 9.04
C GLN A 451 5.04 -9.51 9.56
N TYR A 452 5.04 -8.22 9.23
CA TYR A 452 6.06 -7.29 9.71
C TYR A 452 5.59 -5.84 9.60
N CYS A 453 6.29 -4.92 10.27
CA CYS A 453 6.00 -3.50 10.22
C CYS A 453 7.29 -2.70 9.94
N VAL A 454 7.28 -1.92 8.86
CA VAL A 454 8.40 -1.03 8.52
C VAL A 454 7.98 0.45 8.51
N GLU A 455 6.72 0.72 8.13
CA GLU A 455 6.07 2.03 8.22
C GLU A 455 4.56 1.84 8.39
N CYS A 456 4.03 0.83 7.68
CA CYS A 456 2.72 0.27 7.87
C CYS A 456 2.82 -1.25 8.12
N PRO A 457 1.78 -1.85 8.73
CA PRO A 457 1.62 -3.30 8.79
C PRO A 457 1.63 -3.94 7.39
N ARG A 458 2.38 -5.02 7.26
CA ARG A 458 2.53 -5.80 6.03
C ARG A 458 2.21 -7.26 6.29
N ALA A 459 1.61 -7.88 5.29
CA ALA A 459 1.25 -9.28 5.29
C ALA A 459 1.71 -9.90 3.97
N CYS A 460 2.45 -11.00 4.06
CA CYS A 460 2.80 -11.84 2.93
C CYS A 460 2.26 -13.25 3.16
N CYS A 461 1.46 -13.75 2.23
CA CYS A 461 0.88 -15.08 2.26
C CYS A 461 1.40 -15.88 1.07
N MET A 462 1.84 -17.11 1.31
CA MET A 462 2.40 -18.01 0.30
C MET A 462 1.49 -19.24 0.20
N PHE A 463 1.03 -19.55 -1.00
CA PHE A 463 0.01 -20.56 -1.29
C PHE A 463 0.52 -21.57 -2.30
N LEU A 464 0.32 -22.86 -2.05
CA LEU A 464 0.44 -23.90 -3.07
C LEU A 464 -0.92 -24.12 -3.71
N VAL A 465 -1.02 -23.93 -5.02
CA VAL A 465 -2.25 -24.10 -5.80
C VAL A 465 -2.14 -25.38 -6.62
N GLY A 466 -3.12 -26.28 -6.46
CA GLY A 466 -3.16 -27.59 -7.10
C GLY A 466 -4.58 -28.02 -7.48
N LYS A 467 -4.74 -29.16 -8.17
CA LYS A 467 -6.06 -29.79 -8.33
C LYS A 467 -6.51 -30.40 -7.00
N ARG A 468 -7.80 -30.30 -6.70
CA ARG A 468 -8.41 -30.80 -5.45
C ARG A 468 -8.14 -32.29 -5.10
N LYS A 469 -7.76 -33.11 -6.06
CA LYS A 469 -7.40 -34.53 -5.81
C LYS A 469 -5.91 -34.75 -5.60
N ASP A 470 -5.09 -33.79 -6.01
CA ASP A 470 -3.64 -33.92 -6.13
C ASP A 470 -2.89 -33.15 -5.02
N VAL A 471 -3.50 -32.09 -4.45
CA VAL A 471 -2.96 -31.32 -3.29
C VAL A 471 -2.88 -32.16 -1.99
N VAL A 472 -3.37 -33.40 -2.03
CA VAL A 472 -3.25 -34.37 -0.95
C VAL A 472 -1.82 -34.92 -0.80
N GLY A 473 -0.90 -34.58 -1.72
CA GLY A 473 0.50 -34.97 -1.65
C GLY A 473 1.34 -34.06 -0.74
N ASN A 474 1.85 -34.61 0.36
CA ASN A 474 2.96 -34.06 1.16
C ASN A 474 2.76 -32.79 2.00
N PHE A 475 1.75 -31.91 1.88
CA PHE A 475 1.60 -30.75 2.80
C PHE A 475 0.32 -30.74 3.65
N SER A 476 -0.76 -31.39 3.21
CA SER A 476 -2.06 -31.43 3.92
C SER A 476 -2.04 -32.30 5.19
N CYS A 477 -1.21 -33.36 5.24
CA CYS A 477 -0.99 -34.18 6.44
C CYS A 477 -0.47 -33.37 7.64
N TRP A 478 0.21 -32.25 7.39
CA TRP A 478 1.01 -31.51 8.38
C TRP A 478 0.20 -30.48 9.17
N GLN A 479 -0.75 -29.81 8.50
CA GLN A 479 -1.64 -28.86 9.16
C GLN A 479 -2.53 -29.55 10.20
N GLY A 480 -2.97 -30.78 9.91
CA GLY A 480 -3.80 -31.57 10.81
C GLY A 480 -3.09 -32.05 12.09
N GLU A 481 -1.78 -32.31 12.04
CA GLU A 481 -1.02 -32.78 13.21
C GLU A 481 -0.66 -31.63 14.16
N LYS A 482 -0.10 -30.51 13.67
CA LYS A 482 0.30 -29.39 14.55
C LYS A 482 -0.88 -28.57 15.08
N ALA A 483 -1.98 -28.44 14.34
CA ALA A 483 -3.21 -27.82 14.88
C ALA A 483 -3.80 -28.62 16.05
N LYS A 484 -3.53 -29.93 16.12
CA LYS A 484 -3.92 -30.79 17.25
C LYS A 484 -2.94 -30.77 18.42
N VAL A 485 -1.67 -30.41 18.24
CA VAL A 485 -0.70 -30.33 19.35
C VAL A 485 -1.06 -29.24 20.37
N GLY A 486 -1.92 -28.26 20.02
CA GLY A 486 -2.53 -27.34 20.98
C GLY A 486 -3.73 -27.89 21.77
N ARG A 487 -4.27 -29.06 21.38
CA ARG A 487 -5.43 -29.72 22.00
C ARG A 487 -5.15 -31.22 22.17
N VAL A 488 -4.68 -31.58 23.37
CA VAL A 488 -4.68 -32.94 23.94
C VAL A 488 -3.59 -33.87 23.38
N GLU A 489 -2.49 -33.99 24.14
CA GLU A 489 -1.42 -34.98 23.92
C GLU A 489 -1.81 -36.44 24.27
N GLU A 490 -3.08 -36.73 24.64
CA GLU A 490 -3.44 -38.05 25.21
C GLU A 490 -4.22 -39.03 24.33
N GLU A 491 -4.76 -38.65 23.16
CA GLU A 491 -5.67 -39.55 22.40
C GLU A 491 -5.18 -40.01 21.01
N SER A 492 -4.08 -39.49 20.48
CA SER A 492 -3.65 -39.74 19.08
C SER A 492 -2.73 -40.95 18.86
N ARG A 493 -2.80 -42.00 19.71
CA ARG A 493 -1.97 -43.22 19.55
C ARG A 493 -2.61 -44.38 18.80
N GLN A 494 -3.84 -44.29 18.29
CA GLN A 494 -4.55 -45.49 17.82
C GLN A 494 -5.08 -45.56 16.39
N GLU A 495 -4.92 -44.57 15.52
CA GLU A 495 -5.42 -44.72 14.13
C GLU A 495 -4.44 -44.25 13.05
N GLY A 496 -4.02 -45.22 12.21
CA GLY A 496 -3.69 -44.99 10.81
C GLY A 496 -2.20 -44.90 10.46
N ASN A 497 -1.65 -45.99 9.91
CA ASN A 497 -0.39 -46.01 9.14
C ASN A 497 -0.51 -45.10 7.89
N ILE A 498 -0.34 -43.79 8.05
CA ILE A 498 -0.04 -42.90 6.93
C ILE A 498 1.48 -42.94 6.78
N ARG A 499 1.98 -43.72 5.81
CA ARG A 499 3.40 -43.71 5.42
C ARG A 499 3.71 -42.38 4.73
N CYS A 500 3.99 -41.35 5.52
CA CYS A 500 4.62 -40.13 5.01
C CYS A 500 6.03 -40.50 4.53
N ASN A 501 6.39 -40.11 3.30
CA ASN A 501 7.74 -40.31 2.78
C ASN A 501 8.76 -39.59 3.68
N HIS A 502 9.77 -40.32 4.17
CA HIS A 502 10.81 -39.78 5.07
C HIS A 502 11.51 -38.52 4.52
N SER A 503 11.62 -38.37 3.20
CA SER A 503 12.24 -37.18 2.58
C SER A 503 11.50 -35.87 2.90
N CYS A 504 10.18 -35.92 3.08
CA CYS A 504 9.39 -34.71 3.34
C CYS A 504 9.60 -34.15 4.76
N LEU A 505 9.99 -35.01 5.72
CA LEU A 505 10.33 -34.61 7.09
C LEU A 505 11.65 -33.85 7.15
N ASP A 506 12.65 -34.29 6.39
CA ASP A 506 13.97 -33.66 6.37
C ASP A 506 13.91 -32.25 5.74
N ASP A 507 13.15 -32.10 4.65
CA ASP A 507 12.96 -30.80 4.00
C ASP A 507 12.22 -29.81 4.91
N TYR A 508 11.24 -30.28 5.69
CA TYR A 508 10.53 -29.44 6.64
C TYR A 508 11.40 -29.02 7.83
N GLN A 509 12.19 -29.94 8.40
CA GLN A 509 13.15 -29.58 9.46
C GLN A 509 14.18 -28.57 8.96
N SER A 510 14.63 -28.70 7.70
CA SER A 510 15.48 -27.70 7.05
C SER A 510 14.78 -26.35 6.95
N LEU A 511 13.50 -26.33 6.59
CA LEU A 511 12.69 -25.11 6.50
C LEU A 511 12.44 -24.49 7.89
N GLU A 512 12.15 -25.27 8.92
CA GLU A 512 11.99 -24.78 10.30
C GLU A 512 13.27 -24.18 10.84
N HIS A 513 14.39 -24.89 10.67
CA HIS A 513 15.71 -24.38 11.05
C HIS A 513 16.03 -23.07 10.29
N PHE A 514 15.66 -23.00 9.00
CA PHE A 514 15.80 -21.78 8.23
C PHE A 514 14.91 -20.66 8.78
N VAL A 515 13.63 -20.93 9.07
CA VAL A 515 12.70 -19.96 9.68
C VAL A 515 13.22 -19.46 11.01
N ASP A 516 13.75 -20.33 11.86
CA ASP A 516 14.36 -19.95 13.13
C ASP A 516 15.58 -19.05 12.93
N SER A 517 16.41 -19.33 11.91
CA SER A 517 17.55 -18.46 11.58
C SER A 517 17.16 -17.05 11.13
N ILE A 518 15.96 -16.86 10.57
CA ILE A 518 15.44 -15.54 10.13
C ILE A 518 14.49 -14.90 11.15
N ARG A 519 14.12 -15.58 12.23
CA ARG A 519 13.32 -15.00 13.34
C ARG A 519 14.11 -13.97 14.15
N GLU A 520 15.44 -14.03 14.11
CA GLU A 520 16.33 -13.10 14.81
C GLU A 520 16.51 -11.74 14.09
N THR A 521 15.70 -11.46 13.07
CA THR A 521 15.79 -10.20 12.32
C THR A 521 15.37 -8.99 13.15
N GLN A 522 16.07 -7.87 12.99
CA GLN A 522 15.79 -6.61 13.70
C GLN A 522 14.61 -5.82 13.10
N VAL A 523 13.57 -6.51 12.64
CA VAL A 523 12.39 -5.90 12.03
C VAL A 523 11.23 -5.91 13.03
N SER A 524 10.58 -4.76 13.22
CA SER A 524 9.46 -4.64 14.16
C SER A 524 8.29 -5.54 13.75
N ASN A 525 7.71 -6.23 14.74
CA ASN A 525 6.58 -7.15 14.56
C ASN A 525 6.84 -8.26 13.53
N TRP A 526 8.11 -8.61 13.26
CA TRP A 526 8.46 -9.73 12.38
C TRP A 526 7.93 -11.04 12.96
N LYS A 527 7.06 -11.70 12.21
CA LYS A 527 6.46 -12.99 12.55
C LYS A 527 6.43 -13.85 11.30
N ILE A 528 6.90 -15.09 11.43
CA ILE A 528 6.79 -16.10 10.39
C ILE A 528 6.05 -17.29 10.98
N GLN A 529 4.99 -17.69 10.31
CA GLN A 529 4.22 -18.88 10.61
C GLN A 529 4.21 -19.80 9.39
N LEU A 530 4.61 -21.05 9.57
CA LEU A 530 4.45 -22.08 8.56
C LEU A 530 3.03 -22.64 8.63
N GLY A 531 2.34 -22.62 7.50
CA GLY A 531 0.91 -22.87 7.42
C GLY A 531 0.07 -21.73 8.01
N TRP A 532 -1.25 -21.84 7.82
CA TRP A 532 -2.20 -20.94 8.48
C TRP A 532 -3.52 -21.66 8.73
N ASP A 533 -3.93 -21.69 10.00
CA ASP A 533 -5.18 -22.32 10.43
C ASP A 533 -6.29 -21.26 10.56
N LEU A 534 -7.28 -21.34 9.67
CA LEU A 534 -8.48 -20.50 9.69
C LEU A 534 -9.39 -20.82 10.89
N ASP A 535 -9.31 -22.03 11.43
CA ASP A 535 -10.11 -22.51 12.56
C ASP A 535 -9.48 -22.27 13.93
N ARG A 536 -8.24 -21.73 13.97
CA ARG A 536 -7.56 -21.38 15.23
C ARG A 536 -8.44 -20.49 16.09
N GLU A 537 -8.16 -20.52 17.40
CA GLU A 537 -8.79 -19.61 18.35
C GLU A 537 -8.47 -18.15 17.99
N LYS A 538 -9.52 -17.35 17.77
CA LYS A 538 -9.37 -15.95 17.40
C LYS A 538 -9.11 -15.12 18.65
N VAL A 539 -7.89 -14.59 18.76
CA VAL A 539 -7.48 -13.72 19.86
C VAL A 539 -7.80 -12.27 19.50
N PRO A 540 -8.69 -11.56 20.23
CA PRO A 540 -9.01 -10.17 19.93
C PRO A 540 -7.78 -9.25 19.94
N VAL A 541 -7.70 -8.30 19.01
CA VAL A 541 -6.61 -7.29 18.98
C VAL A 541 -6.81 -6.21 20.05
N LYS A 542 -5.76 -5.50 20.43
CA LYS A 542 -5.86 -4.41 21.43
C LYS A 542 -6.86 -3.33 21.03
N SER A 543 -6.94 -2.99 19.73
CA SER A 543 -7.90 -2.02 19.20
C SER A 543 -9.37 -2.43 19.41
N SER A 544 -9.65 -3.73 19.55
CA SER A 544 -11.00 -4.26 19.85
C SER A 544 -11.38 -4.15 21.34
N PHE A 545 -10.47 -3.77 22.24
CA PHE A 545 -10.76 -3.66 23.68
C PHE A 545 -11.74 -2.52 24.00
N LYS A 546 -11.95 -1.59 23.07
CA LYS A 546 -13.06 -0.62 23.14
C LYS A 546 -14.42 -1.29 23.31
N TYR A 547 -14.64 -2.46 22.67
CA TYR A 547 -15.87 -3.24 22.83
C TYR A 547 -15.97 -3.87 24.22
N LYS A 548 -14.84 -4.33 24.78
CA LYS A 548 -14.78 -4.81 26.17
C LYS A 548 -15.17 -3.74 27.18
N LYS A 549 -14.79 -2.48 26.92
CA LYS A 549 -15.12 -1.36 27.81
C LYS A 549 -16.64 -1.13 27.92
N ILE A 550 -17.35 -1.24 26.79
CA ILE A 550 -18.80 -1.00 26.73
C ILE A 550 -19.64 -2.27 26.94
N SER A 551 -19.06 -3.47 26.86
CA SER A 551 -19.81 -4.72 26.86
C SER A 551 -20.63 -4.95 28.13
N LEU A 552 -20.11 -4.53 29.30
CA LEU A 552 -20.85 -4.61 30.57
C LEU A 552 -22.05 -3.67 30.61
N SER A 553 -21.92 -2.46 30.08
CA SER A 553 -23.04 -1.51 29.99
C SER A 553 -24.13 -2.02 29.07
N ILE A 554 -23.75 -2.64 27.95
CA ILE A 554 -24.67 -3.27 27.01
C ILE A 554 -25.36 -4.48 27.63
N ALA A 555 -24.61 -5.35 28.32
CA ALA A 555 -25.16 -6.51 29.01
C ALA A 555 -26.19 -6.11 30.09
N ARG A 556 -25.91 -5.04 30.85
CA ARG A 556 -26.87 -4.47 31.81
C ARG A 556 -28.12 -3.94 31.14
N LEU A 557 -28.00 -3.17 30.05
CA LEU A 557 -29.15 -2.69 29.29
C LEU A 557 -30.05 -3.85 28.84
N VAL A 558 -29.45 -4.91 28.28
CA VAL A 558 -30.18 -6.11 27.84
C VAL A 558 -30.84 -6.82 29.02
N SER A 559 -30.16 -6.92 30.17
CA SER A 559 -30.71 -7.50 31.41
C SER A 559 -31.90 -6.70 31.94
N ASP A 560 -31.79 -5.36 31.95
CA ASP A 560 -32.83 -4.45 32.43
C ASP A 560 -34.08 -4.55 31.55
N ILE A 561 -33.91 -4.58 30.22
CA ILE A 561 -35.01 -4.79 29.26
C ILE A 561 -35.65 -6.16 29.47
N SER A 562 -34.82 -7.19 29.66
CA SER A 562 -35.24 -8.57 29.94
C SER A 562 -36.15 -8.66 31.17
N HIS A 563 -35.74 -8.08 32.31
CA HIS A 563 -36.53 -8.12 33.56
C HIS A 563 -37.90 -7.46 33.44
N GLN A 564 -37.98 -6.37 32.69
CA GLN A 564 -39.22 -5.60 32.56
C GLN A 564 -40.27 -6.27 31.66
N ARG A 565 -39.88 -7.28 30.85
CA ARG A 565 -40.80 -7.95 29.91
C ARG A 565 -41.38 -9.28 30.39
N HIS A 566 -41.16 -9.65 31.65
CA HIS A 566 -41.78 -10.79 32.35
C HIS A 566 -42.07 -12.03 31.47
N GLY A 567 -41.05 -12.84 31.20
CA GLY A 567 -41.22 -14.17 30.59
C GLY A 567 -41.32 -14.23 29.07
N SER A 568 -41.27 -13.10 28.34
CA SER A 568 -41.14 -13.11 26.88
C SER A 568 -39.70 -13.39 26.44
N ASN A 569 -39.50 -14.03 25.29
CA ASN A 569 -38.19 -14.11 24.65
C ASN A 569 -37.69 -12.71 24.28
N LEU A 570 -36.40 -12.45 24.49
CA LEU A 570 -35.75 -11.20 24.10
C LEU A 570 -34.89 -11.44 22.86
N SER A 571 -35.13 -10.68 21.79
CA SER A 571 -34.34 -10.77 20.56
C SER A 571 -33.39 -9.58 20.41
N VAL A 572 -32.11 -9.87 20.22
CA VAL A 572 -31.04 -8.88 20.08
C VAL A 572 -30.42 -8.99 18.69
N LEU A 573 -30.35 -7.88 17.96
CA LEU A 573 -29.54 -7.76 16.75
C LEU A 573 -28.19 -7.16 17.12
N LEU A 574 -27.11 -7.90 16.90
CA LEU A 574 -25.73 -7.45 17.12
C LEU A 574 -25.01 -7.31 15.79
N HIS A 575 -24.54 -6.11 15.47
CA HIS A 575 -23.70 -5.85 14.31
C HIS A 575 -22.20 -6.04 14.65
N GLU A 576 -21.41 -6.46 13.65
CA GLU A 576 -19.96 -6.50 13.75
C GLU A 576 -19.34 -5.11 14.00
N PRO A 577 -18.12 -5.01 14.56
CA PRO A 577 -17.25 -6.07 15.05
C PRO A 577 -17.45 -6.36 16.57
N GLY A 578 -18.67 -6.12 17.09
CA GLY A 578 -19.00 -6.34 18.51
C GLY A 578 -18.88 -7.79 19.01
N PHE A 579 -18.69 -8.76 18.11
CA PHE A 579 -18.75 -10.19 18.43
C PHE A 579 -17.66 -10.65 19.40
N SER A 580 -16.50 -10.01 19.38
CA SER A 580 -15.36 -10.43 20.21
C SER A 580 -15.61 -10.29 21.73
N PHE A 581 -16.32 -9.25 22.14
CA PHE A 581 -16.55 -8.94 23.56
C PHE A 581 -18.01 -8.78 23.95
N ILE A 582 -18.83 -8.17 23.10
CA ILE A 582 -20.24 -7.90 23.41
C ILE A 582 -21.01 -9.21 23.38
N LEU A 583 -20.86 -10.02 22.32
CA LEU A 583 -21.54 -11.32 22.21
C LEU A 583 -21.21 -12.22 23.40
N SER A 584 -19.93 -12.37 23.75
CA SER A 584 -19.51 -13.16 24.92
C SER A 584 -20.14 -12.65 26.22
N SER A 585 -20.26 -11.32 26.39
CA SER A 585 -20.88 -10.72 27.57
C SER A 585 -22.39 -11.00 27.62
N LEU A 586 -23.08 -10.92 26.47
CA LEU A 586 -24.49 -11.27 26.35
C LEU A 586 -24.75 -12.76 26.63
N LEU A 587 -23.92 -13.65 26.08
CA LEU A 587 -24.03 -15.09 26.29
C LEU A 587 -23.69 -15.50 27.74
N SER A 588 -22.92 -14.68 28.45
CA SER A 588 -22.59 -14.92 29.86
C SER A 588 -23.67 -14.44 30.85
N LEU A 589 -24.70 -13.73 30.38
CA LEU A 589 -25.81 -13.31 31.22
C LEU A 589 -26.45 -14.56 31.86
N PRO A 590 -26.48 -14.67 33.19
CA PRO A 590 -27.05 -15.84 33.85
C PRO A 590 -28.50 -16.02 33.44
N ALA A 591 -28.90 -17.26 33.13
CA ALA A 591 -30.31 -17.61 32.91
C ALA A 591 -31.21 -17.29 34.13
N LYS A 592 -30.62 -17.02 35.31
CA LYS A 592 -31.33 -16.58 36.51
C LYS A 592 -31.40 -15.07 36.68
N GLU A 593 -30.50 -14.31 36.05
CA GLU A 593 -30.50 -12.85 36.05
C GLU A 593 -31.30 -12.29 34.88
N THR A 594 -31.70 -13.14 33.93
CA THR A 594 -32.61 -12.76 32.86
C THR A 594 -33.89 -13.52 33.15
N ASP A 595 -34.96 -12.86 33.63
CA ASP A 595 -36.30 -13.47 33.81
C ASP A 595 -36.97 -13.82 32.44
N VAL A 596 -36.15 -14.18 31.46
CA VAL A 596 -36.47 -14.39 30.07
C VAL A 596 -36.39 -15.88 29.77
N ALA A 597 -37.39 -16.39 29.06
CA ALA A 597 -37.45 -17.80 28.69
C ALA A 597 -36.31 -18.21 27.73
N SER A 598 -35.87 -17.30 26.85
CA SER A 598 -34.64 -17.43 26.05
C SER A 598 -34.16 -16.10 25.48
N LEU A 599 -32.84 -15.88 25.48
CA LEU A 599 -32.15 -14.77 24.80
C LEU A 599 -31.73 -15.24 23.41
N GLU A 600 -32.29 -14.62 22.38
CA GLU A 600 -31.91 -14.86 20.99
C GLU A 600 -30.97 -13.74 20.53
N VAL A 601 -29.74 -14.08 20.12
CA VAL A 601 -28.81 -13.11 19.57
C VAL A 601 -28.62 -13.37 18.08
N ASN A 602 -29.19 -12.49 17.28
CA ASN A 602 -29.02 -12.44 15.83
C ASN A 602 -27.80 -11.57 15.51
N CYS A 603 -26.74 -12.19 15.00
CA CYS A 603 -25.54 -11.50 14.57
C CYS A 603 -25.63 -11.15 13.08
N VAL A 604 -25.23 -9.93 12.72
CA VAL A 604 -25.12 -9.47 11.32
C VAL A 604 -23.70 -9.04 11.05
N THR A 605 -23.10 -9.60 10.01
CA THR A 605 -21.73 -9.32 9.59
C THR A 605 -21.59 -9.49 8.09
N SER A 606 -20.73 -8.69 7.47
CA SER A 606 -20.27 -8.88 6.09
C SER A 606 -19.13 -9.89 6.00
N ASP A 607 -18.60 -10.31 7.15
CA ASP A 607 -17.43 -11.15 7.27
C ASP A 607 -17.84 -12.61 7.60
N ASN A 608 -17.72 -13.46 6.59
CA ASN A 608 -17.99 -14.89 6.70
C ASN A 608 -17.20 -15.58 7.82
N LEU A 609 -15.99 -15.13 8.13
CA LEU A 609 -15.19 -15.72 9.21
C LEU A 609 -15.73 -15.32 10.57
N GLN A 610 -16.12 -14.05 10.74
CA GLN A 610 -16.83 -13.62 11.93
C GLN A 610 -18.12 -14.41 12.14
N ALA A 611 -18.86 -14.68 11.05
CA ALA A 611 -20.06 -15.48 11.12
C ALA A 611 -19.81 -16.91 11.57
N GLN A 612 -18.78 -17.57 11.02
CA GLN A 612 -18.37 -18.91 11.44
C GLN A 612 -17.95 -18.94 12.90
N GLN A 613 -17.21 -17.93 13.37
CA GLN A 613 -16.76 -17.84 14.76
C GLN A 613 -17.91 -17.60 15.73
N ALA A 614 -18.85 -16.71 15.39
CA ALA A 614 -20.06 -16.49 16.19
C ALA A 614 -20.93 -17.76 16.29
N LYS A 615 -21.07 -18.53 15.20
CA LYS A 615 -21.78 -19.84 15.21
C LYS A 615 -21.10 -20.88 16.12
N LYS A 616 -19.78 -20.80 16.31
CA LYS A 616 -19.04 -21.71 17.21
C LYS A 616 -19.27 -21.40 18.69
N LEU A 617 -19.66 -20.15 19.04
CA LEU A 617 -19.80 -19.73 20.44
C LEU A 617 -21.04 -20.29 21.13
N SER A 618 -22.18 -20.42 20.42
CA SER A 618 -23.41 -20.97 21.00
C SER A 618 -24.40 -21.40 19.93
N ARG A 619 -25.20 -22.44 20.22
CA ARG A 619 -26.32 -22.89 19.38
C ARG A 619 -27.47 -21.88 19.32
N HIS A 620 -27.52 -20.93 20.24
CA HIS A 620 -28.54 -19.88 20.32
C HIS A 620 -28.15 -18.59 19.58
N VAL A 621 -27.03 -18.61 18.87
CA VAL A 621 -26.57 -17.51 18.03
C VAL A 621 -26.92 -17.82 16.59
N TYR A 622 -27.84 -17.03 16.05
CA TYR A 622 -28.17 -17.06 14.64
C TYR A 622 -27.33 -16.00 13.94
N VAL A 623 -26.58 -16.38 12.91
CA VAL A 623 -25.72 -15.43 12.20
C VAL A 623 -26.14 -15.32 10.74
N ARG A 624 -26.43 -14.09 10.32
CA ARG A 624 -26.71 -13.72 8.94
C ARG A 624 -25.49 -13.03 8.33
N THR A 625 -25.10 -13.47 7.14
CA THR A 625 -23.89 -13.02 6.42
C THR A 625 -24.18 -11.96 5.34
N ASP A 626 -25.43 -11.50 5.24
CA ASP A 626 -25.86 -10.67 4.12
C ASP A 626 -26.23 -9.27 4.62
N HIS A 627 -25.52 -8.27 4.09
CA HIS A 627 -25.80 -6.84 4.25
C HIS A 627 -26.68 -6.28 3.14
N ASP A 628 -27.33 -7.13 2.34
CA ASP A 628 -28.13 -6.60 1.25
C ASP A 628 -29.22 -5.69 1.82
N ASP A 629 -29.30 -4.46 1.28
CA ASP A 629 -30.36 -3.44 1.46
C ASP A 629 -31.76 -3.97 1.04
N SER A 630 -31.91 -5.29 1.00
CA SER A 630 -33.13 -6.01 0.80
C SER A 630 -34.19 -5.59 1.82
N LEU A 631 -35.41 -5.46 1.34
CA LEU A 631 -36.59 -5.33 2.20
C LEU A 631 -36.65 -6.43 3.26
N GLU A 632 -36.16 -7.63 2.97
CA GLU A 632 -36.10 -8.75 3.91
C GLU A 632 -35.20 -8.45 5.12
N PHE A 633 -34.08 -7.75 4.93
CA PHE A 633 -33.24 -7.33 6.06
C PHE A 633 -33.98 -6.34 6.96
N LEU A 634 -34.63 -5.34 6.36
CA LEU A 634 -35.42 -4.34 7.09
C LEU A 634 -36.58 -5.00 7.86
N GLU A 635 -37.34 -5.89 7.21
CA GLU A 635 -38.41 -6.65 7.85
C GLU A 635 -37.87 -7.48 9.03
N SER A 636 -36.69 -8.07 8.87
CA SER A 636 -36.07 -8.82 9.96
C SER A 636 -35.65 -7.92 11.12
N MET A 637 -35.13 -6.72 10.87
CA MET A 637 -34.74 -5.77 11.93
C MET A 637 -35.93 -5.41 12.83
N LEU A 638 -37.13 -5.26 12.27
CA LEU A 638 -38.37 -4.96 13.01
C LEU A 638 -38.72 -6.02 14.06
N LEU A 639 -38.24 -7.25 13.90
CA LEU A 639 -38.48 -8.36 14.83
C LEU A 639 -37.64 -8.26 16.12
N HIS A 640 -36.57 -7.46 16.12
CA HIS A 640 -35.61 -7.42 17.22
C HIS A 640 -36.01 -6.36 18.24
N ASP A 641 -35.78 -6.65 19.52
CA ASP A 641 -36.09 -5.77 20.64
C ASP A 641 -34.94 -4.83 20.99
N VAL A 642 -33.71 -5.31 20.78
CA VAL A 642 -32.49 -4.54 21.02
C VAL A 642 -31.66 -4.51 19.75
N LEU A 643 -31.28 -3.31 19.30
CA LEU A 643 -30.32 -3.11 18.22
C LEU A 643 -28.97 -2.65 18.79
N ILE A 644 -27.90 -3.37 18.49
CA ILE A 644 -26.53 -3.02 18.87
C ILE A 644 -25.71 -2.80 17.61
N LEU A 645 -25.51 -1.53 17.25
CA LEU A 645 -24.93 -1.10 15.98
C LEU A 645 -23.56 -0.46 16.23
N CYS A 646 -22.50 -1.24 16.07
CA CYS A 646 -21.10 -0.81 16.19
C CYS A 646 -20.51 -0.49 14.81
N GLU A 647 -19.85 0.65 14.65
CA GLU A 647 -19.20 1.04 13.39
C GLU A 647 -17.83 1.66 13.64
N GLU A 648 -16.81 1.26 12.90
CA GLU A 648 -15.47 1.84 13.07
C GLU A 648 -15.24 3.08 12.22
N SER A 649 -16.01 3.26 11.14
CA SER A 649 -15.80 4.31 10.12
C SER A 649 -16.39 5.69 10.48
N GLY A 650 -16.85 5.85 11.72
CA GLY A 650 -17.42 7.09 12.27
C GLY A 650 -18.86 7.41 11.85
N PHE A 651 -19.41 8.50 12.41
CA PHE A 651 -20.86 8.81 12.32
C PHE A 651 -21.38 9.14 10.92
N ALA A 652 -20.54 9.68 10.04
CA ALA A 652 -20.97 9.94 8.65
C ALA A 652 -21.27 8.64 7.91
N TRP A 653 -20.40 7.63 8.10
CA TRP A 653 -20.60 6.31 7.51
C TRP A 653 -21.70 5.53 8.24
N TRP A 654 -21.73 5.61 9.57
CA TRP A 654 -22.83 5.04 10.38
C TRP A 654 -24.18 5.54 9.88
N SER A 655 -24.32 6.86 9.65
CA SER A 655 -25.58 7.45 9.17
C SER A 655 -25.97 6.92 7.79
N LYS A 656 -24.99 6.80 6.89
CA LYS A 656 -25.21 6.25 5.55
C LYS A 656 -25.73 4.80 5.58
N LEU A 657 -25.23 3.99 6.50
CA LEU A 657 -25.59 2.57 6.60
C LEU A 657 -26.87 2.34 7.42
N TRP A 658 -26.98 2.97 8.59
CA TRP A 658 -27.91 2.55 9.63
C TRP A 658 -29.06 3.51 9.86
N GLU A 659 -28.91 4.79 9.56
CA GLU A 659 -29.88 5.81 9.99
C GLU A 659 -31.28 5.52 9.44
N THR A 660 -31.41 5.28 8.13
CA THR A 660 -32.70 4.96 7.50
C THR A 660 -33.35 3.73 8.14
N LEU A 661 -32.56 2.69 8.41
CA LEU A 661 -33.03 1.43 9.00
C LEU A 661 -33.49 1.63 10.46
N VAL A 662 -32.72 2.38 11.25
CA VAL A 662 -33.07 2.68 12.64
C VAL A 662 -34.29 3.57 12.74
N LEU A 663 -34.45 4.56 11.86
CA LEU A 663 -35.64 5.41 11.80
C LEU A 663 -36.90 4.59 11.46
N ALA A 664 -36.80 3.65 10.52
CA ALA A 664 -37.89 2.73 10.19
C ALA A 664 -38.20 1.78 11.35
N TRP A 665 -37.16 1.32 12.08
CA TRP A 665 -37.33 0.49 13.26
C TRP A 665 -38.02 1.23 14.42
N ILE A 666 -37.63 2.48 14.72
CA ILE A 666 -38.31 3.35 15.69
C ILE A 666 -39.79 3.49 15.34
N GLU A 667 -40.09 3.76 14.07
CA GLU A 667 -41.48 3.87 13.60
C GLU A 667 -42.25 2.55 13.72
N GLY A 668 -41.61 1.41 13.42
CA GLY A 668 -42.23 0.10 13.60
C GLY A 668 -42.54 -0.21 15.07
N LYS A 669 -41.61 0.12 15.98
CA LYS A 669 -41.77 -0.13 17.42
C LYS A 669 -42.82 0.74 18.10
N SER A 670 -43.10 1.93 17.58
CA SER A 670 -44.23 2.75 18.06
C SER A 670 -45.59 2.06 17.96
N LYS A 671 -45.72 1.06 17.09
CA LYS A 671 -46.98 0.33 16.83
C LYS A 671 -47.12 -0.93 17.69
N THR A 672 -46.17 -1.18 18.59
CA THR A 672 -46.09 -2.38 19.42
C THR A 672 -45.93 -1.98 20.87
N SER A 673 -46.50 -2.72 21.82
CA SER A 673 -46.29 -2.45 23.25
C SER A 673 -45.01 -3.13 23.75
N GLY A 674 -44.13 -2.39 24.43
CA GLY A 674 -42.94 -3.00 25.02
C GLY A 674 -41.80 -2.03 25.34
N LEU A 675 -40.71 -2.63 25.84
CA LEU A 675 -39.44 -1.96 26.09
C LEU A 675 -38.42 -2.38 25.04
N TYR A 676 -37.75 -1.40 24.44
CA TYR A 676 -36.78 -1.61 23.37
C TYR A 676 -35.44 -0.94 23.70
N GLY A 677 -34.36 -1.46 23.12
CA GLY A 677 -33.00 -0.95 23.32
C GLY A 677 -32.32 -0.55 22.03
N LEU A 678 -31.62 0.58 22.02
CA LEU A 678 -30.75 0.98 20.92
C LEU A 678 -29.36 1.32 21.46
N VAL A 679 -28.32 0.71 20.89
CA VAL A 679 -26.92 1.01 21.19
C VAL A 679 -26.22 1.49 19.92
N LEU A 680 -25.56 2.64 20.05
CA LEU A 680 -24.75 3.28 19.02
C LEU A 680 -23.30 3.28 19.47
N LEU A 681 -22.40 2.82 18.62
CA LEU A 681 -20.96 3.08 18.78
C LEU A 681 -20.38 3.47 17.44
N ALA A 682 -19.72 4.63 17.36
CA ALA A 682 -18.89 4.96 16.22
C ALA A 682 -17.66 5.80 16.56
N GLU A 683 -16.68 5.82 15.65
CA GLU A 683 -15.55 6.76 15.74
C GLU A 683 -16.06 8.21 15.71
N ALA A 684 -15.69 8.97 16.74
CA ALA A 684 -16.05 10.36 16.96
C ALA A 684 -15.07 11.31 16.26
N SER A 685 -14.89 11.13 14.95
CA SER A 685 -14.08 12.03 14.12
C SER A 685 -14.65 13.46 14.09
N CYS A 686 -15.95 13.62 14.34
CA CYS A 686 -16.63 14.91 14.53
C CYS A 686 -17.71 14.81 15.64
N LYS A 687 -17.56 15.59 16.71
CA LYS A 687 -18.55 15.66 17.82
C LYS A 687 -19.92 16.18 17.40
N GLN A 688 -19.97 17.05 16.40
CA GLN A 688 -21.23 17.59 15.89
C GLN A 688 -22.05 16.51 15.19
N ALA A 689 -21.39 15.65 14.42
CA ALA A 689 -22.06 14.59 13.67
C ALA A 689 -22.82 13.60 14.57
N SER A 690 -22.25 13.23 15.72
CA SER A 690 -22.95 12.37 16.69
C SER A 690 -24.15 13.10 17.30
N THR A 691 -23.97 14.35 17.71
CA THR A 691 -25.05 15.16 18.30
C THR A 691 -26.22 15.35 17.34
N ASP A 692 -25.93 15.66 16.08
CA ASP A 692 -26.96 15.86 15.04
C ASP A 692 -27.73 14.57 14.76
N LEU A 693 -27.05 13.41 14.74
CA LEU A 693 -27.71 12.12 14.56
C LEU A 693 -28.65 11.83 15.74
N GLU A 694 -28.20 12.01 16.98
CA GLU A 694 -29.05 11.79 18.16
C GLU A 694 -30.30 12.66 18.16
N GLN A 695 -30.16 13.94 17.78
CA GLN A 695 -31.30 14.84 17.67
C GLN A 695 -32.32 14.36 16.64
N ARG A 696 -31.88 13.79 15.52
CA ARG A 696 -32.77 13.22 14.51
C ARG A 696 -33.48 11.96 15.01
N LEU A 697 -32.77 11.08 15.71
CA LEU A 697 -33.36 9.88 16.32
C LEU A 697 -34.39 10.23 17.39
N LEU A 698 -34.07 11.16 18.31
CA LEU A 698 -34.98 11.64 19.35
C LEU A 698 -36.21 12.35 18.78
N ARG A 699 -36.02 13.17 17.74
CA ARG A 699 -37.13 13.81 17.02
C ARG A 699 -38.06 12.76 16.42
N LYS A 700 -37.50 11.77 15.72
CA LYS A 700 -38.31 10.69 15.12
C LYS A 700 -39.08 9.91 16.18
N ALA A 701 -38.47 9.57 17.31
CA ALA A 701 -39.15 8.89 18.41
C ALA A 701 -40.30 9.74 18.99
N THR A 702 -40.08 11.04 19.16
CA THR A 702 -41.11 11.99 19.60
C THR A 702 -42.26 12.09 18.61
N ASP A 703 -41.95 12.13 17.30
CA ASP A 703 -42.96 12.23 16.24
C ASP A 703 -43.87 10.98 16.16
N VAL A 704 -43.46 9.85 16.75
CA VAL A 704 -44.22 8.59 16.77
C VAL A 704 -44.64 8.19 18.20
N ASP A 705 -44.68 9.14 19.14
CA ASP A 705 -45.11 8.93 20.52
C ASP A 705 -44.36 7.81 21.28
N LEU A 706 -43.07 7.62 20.98
CA LEU A 706 -42.19 6.66 21.64
C LEU A 706 -41.31 7.39 22.68
N ASP A 707 -41.43 7.04 23.96
CA ASP A 707 -40.62 7.66 25.03
C ASP A 707 -39.19 7.09 24.98
N MET A 708 -38.30 7.81 24.30
CA MET A 708 -36.89 7.46 24.13
C MET A 708 -36.03 8.12 25.20
N GLN A 709 -35.66 7.33 26.20
CA GLN A 709 -34.81 7.75 27.31
C GLN A 709 -33.34 7.45 27.01
N ARG A 710 -32.51 8.48 27.18
CA ARG A 710 -31.06 8.36 27.01
C ARG A 710 -30.45 7.67 28.24
N GLY A 711 -29.77 6.56 28.01
CA GLY A 711 -28.96 5.85 29.00
C GLY A 711 -27.51 6.37 29.05
N PRO A 712 -26.56 5.53 29.48
CA PRO A 712 -25.15 5.89 29.48
C PRO A 712 -24.65 6.32 28.09
N SER A 713 -23.95 7.45 28.06
CA SER A 713 -23.21 7.90 26.89
C SER A 713 -21.84 8.39 27.29
N GLU A 714 -20.80 8.02 26.55
CA GLU A 714 -19.44 8.43 26.82
C GLU A 714 -18.65 8.70 25.55
N PHE A 715 -17.83 9.76 25.60
CA PHE A 715 -16.69 9.91 24.70
C PHE A 715 -15.49 9.29 25.38
N PHE A 716 -14.78 8.42 24.67
CA PHE A 716 -13.53 7.87 25.18
C PHE A 716 -12.49 7.76 24.08
N CYS A 717 -11.23 7.96 24.46
CA CYS A 717 -10.10 7.77 23.58
C CYS A 717 -9.59 6.32 23.72
N HIS A 718 -9.33 5.66 22.60
CA HIS A 718 -8.66 4.37 22.58
C HIS A 718 -7.56 4.37 21.51
N GLU A 719 -6.32 4.12 21.94
CA GLU A 719 -5.09 4.27 21.16
C GLU A 719 -4.91 5.70 20.60
N SER A 720 -5.48 6.00 19.43
CA SER A 720 -5.40 7.31 18.78
C SER A 720 -6.73 7.82 18.23
N CYS A 721 -7.81 7.05 18.42
CA CYS A 721 -9.14 7.38 17.92
C CYS A 721 -10.06 7.75 19.08
N ASN A 722 -10.92 8.74 18.87
CA ASN A 722 -12.01 9.03 19.80
C ASN A 722 -13.22 8.20 19.38
N PHE A 723 -13.90 7.58 20.33
CA PHE A 723 -15.15 6.86 20.12
C PHE A 723 -16.26 7.54 20.90
N TYR A 724 -17.48 7.45 20.37
CA TYR A 724 -18.68 7.85 21.05
C TYR A 724 -19.62 6.67 21.16
N PHE A 725 -19.99 6.35 22.40
CA PHE A 725 -20.96 5.34 22.76
C PHE A 725 -22.20 6.03 23.32
N ALA A 726 -23.37 5.58 22.90
CA ALA A 726 -24.64 5.97 23.51
C ALA A 726 -25.60 4.78 23.51
N SER A 727 -26.35 4.61 24.59
CA SER A 727 -27.45 3.66 24.68
C SER A 727 -28.76 4.35 24.98
N TYR A 728 -29.86 3.78 24.51
CA TYR A 728 -31.21 4.28 24.70
C TYR A 728 -32.15 3.15 25.08
N THR A 729 -33.12 3.50 25.91
CA THR A 729 -34.27 2.67 26.23
C THR A 729 -35.50 3.36 25.68
N MET A 730 -36.38 2.64 25.00
CA MET A 730 -37.62 3.19 24.44
C MET A 730 -38.83 2.45 24.99
N ILE A 731 -39.84 3.21 25.41
CA ILE A 731 -41.10 2.68 25.91
C ILE A 731 -42.20 3.04 24.91
N ALA A 732 -42.89 2.03 24.41
CA ALA A 732 -44.12 2.20 23.64
C ALA A 732 -45.33 1.92 24.54
N ALA A 733 -46.29 2.85 24.51
CA ALA A 733 -47.47 2.87 25.38
C ALA A 733 -48.46 1.72 25.11
#